data_AF-A0A7Y5CLJ0-F1
#
_entry.id   AF-A0A7Y5CLJ0-F1
#
_cell.length_a   1.000
_cell.length_b   1.000
_cell.length_c   1.000
_cell.angle_alpha   90.00
_cell.angle_beta   90.00
_cell.angle_gamma   90.00
#
_symmetry.space_group_name_H-M   'P 1'
#
loop_
_entity.id
_entity.type
_entity.pdbx_description
1 polymer ?
#
loop_
_entity_poly.entity_id
_entity_poly.type
_entity_poly.pdbx_seq_one_letter_code
_entity_poly.pdbx_strand_id
1 'polypeptide(L)'
;MIARPNFHVTLCRLLRTLAPAAHAGAALSAVAMCGLLAACERKPPAKDISSMPGRAATWAGTEACRPCHFELYQGFKHTGMGRSFGRIDSALVAPLVAAAGVVHEPQSDFSYSVRMAGGRLFIREFRQDEAGRLHFEQERPAAYQIGSGNHTLSFIENRNGYLFEMPLTYYALRKLWDMSPGYRANNWRFDRPISATCMNCHNAPTAVTPQTENHFAQVPLSIGCENCHGPASEHVAIARQGHFSTEGVLNPLNLSRDLQMDICQRCHLEGLSVWHDHVTPEQVQIGRPLTAFKAVFAQGGAHESEHEFGIASQADRLRQSACFQKSGTLTCTTCHDPHESPRVSGREEFNDTCRGCHNSPGEVQCGMAAAPAQDCVGCHMKAGGTRDIPHVHFTDHYIRKLPAAADAANRSNLPAVPPLLPMLQAGEPAEQLMQRGLAYFQFHQTMIAAPAYLDSAIALLTAAKRQQAQRQDGEDDYALGGAYFLKGQLALAEAALREAVRRNPKHGRAYYVLGNVLLPAQRHEEALQAFALGQQAQPLFLENYLGLAQAQMASGSFDAAAANLAQVIVQDSLSFPEAFYYYGQIAHNRREFAAARSFYRRALARNPDMILAWLNTGATHVFEQNWRAAIACFDAILQRLPDHVPALMNKAVCLRNLGENKAARTIVNRVLTLEPHNQNAQNLLAELAAR
;
A
#
# COMPACT_ATOMS: atom_id res chain seq x y z
N MET A 1 -21.82 -11.47 44.53
CA MET A 1 -21.88 -10.04 44.91
C MET A 1 -20.54 -9.43 44.57
N ILE A 2 -20.49 -8.74 43.43
CA ILE A 2 -19.26 -8.40 42.71
C ILE A 2 -18.97 -6.92 42.96
N ALA A 3 -17.81 -6.61 43.53
CA ALA A 3 -17.30 -5.25 43.65
C ALA A 3 -16.94 -4.72 42.25
N ARG A 4 -17.70 -3.72 41.79
CA ARG A 4 -17.51 -3.05 40.49
C ARG A 4 -16.26 -2.16 40.54
N PRO A 5 -15.30 -2.26 39.60
CA PRO A 5 -14.18 -1.32 39.51
C PRO A 5 -14.63 0.12 39.16
N ASN A 6 -15.84 0.28 38.60
CA ASN A 6 -16.42 1.59 38.32
C ASN A 6 -16.98 2.32 39.55
N PHE A 7 -17.12 1.66 40.72
CA PHE A 7 -17.68 2.33 41.90
C PHE A 7 -16.75 3.47 42.39
N HIS A 8 -15.43 3.31 42.24
CA HIS A 8 -14.45 4.34 42.66
C HIS A 8 -14.44 5.57 41.75
N VAL A 9 -14.61 5.39 40.43
CA VAL A 9 -14.63 6.50 39.46
C VAL A 9 -15.95 7.27 39.55
N THR A 10 -17.08 6.57 39.74
CA THR A 10 -18.38 7.20 39.97
C THR A 10 -18.44 7.92 41.32
N LEU A 11 -17.83 7.36 42.39
CA LEU A 11 -17.73 8.01 43.70
C LEU A 11 -16.84 9.27 43.65
N CYS A 12 -15.73 9.25 42.91
CA CYS A 12 -14.88 10.43 42.71
C CYS A 12 -15.55 11.54 41.88
N ARG A 13 -16.39 11.19 40.90
CA ARG A 13 -17.23 12.16 40.18
C ARG A 13 -18.30 12.77 41.10
N LEU A 14 -18.97 11.95 41.92
CA LEU A 14 -19.96 12.41 42.90
C LEU A 14 -19.36 13.32 43.99
N LEU A 15 -18.17 13.01 44.49
CA LEU A 15 -17.46 13.81 45.49
C LEU A 15 -16.98 15.16 44.93
N ARG A 16 -16.64 15.24 43.63
CA ARG A 16 -16.31 16.50 42.96
C ARG A 16 -17.53 17.38 42.69
N THR A 17 -18.71 16.80 42.45
CA THR A 17 -19.96 17.55 42.24
C THR A 17 -20.60 18.09 43.53
N LEU A 18 -20.27 17.51 44.69
CA LEU A 18 -20.82 17.91 46.00
C LEU A 18 -19.98 18.99 46.72
N ALA A 19 -18.89 19.47 46.13
CA ALA A 19 -17.96 20.39 46.76
C ALA A 19 -18.45 21.86 46.93
N PRO A 20 -19.48 22.41 46.26
CA PRO A 20 -19.92 23.77 46.51
C PRO A 20 -21.16 23.81 47.41
N ALA A 21 -21.11 23.21 48.61
CA ALA A 21 -22.15 23.41 49.63
C ALA A 21 -21.68 23.00 51.04
N ALA A 22 -20.61 23.59 51.54
CA ALA A 22 -20.28 23.52 52.98
C ALA A 22 -19.56 24.79 53.42
N HIS A 23 -20.33 25.83 53.70
CA HIS A 23 -19.90 26.90 54.59
C HIS A 23 -20.49 26.62 55.98
N ALA A 24 -19.63 26.78 57.00
CA ALA A 24 -19.87 26.67 58.43
C ALA A 24 -19.87 25.25 59.06
N GLY A 25 -18.72 24.92 59.69
CA GLY A 25 -18.69 24.23 60.98
C GLY A 25 -18.48 22.71 60.98
N ALA A 26 -17.23 22.24 60.88
CA ALA A 26 -16.70 21.07 61.61
C ALA A 26 -15.21 20.86 61.29
N ALA A 27 -14.32 21.09 62.27
CA ALA A 27 -12.87 21.00 62.12
C ALA A 27 -12.29 19.57 62.33
N LEU A 28 -13.03 18.52 61.99
CA LEU A 28 -12.61 17.12 62.23
C LEU A 28 -12.88 16.23 61.00
N SER A 29 -12.10 16.41 59.93
CA SER A 29 -12.01 15.45 58.81
C SER A 29 -10.96 15.79 57.73
N ALA A 30 -10.29 16.94 57.79
CA ALA A 30 -9.33 17.38 56.76
C ALA A 30 -8.12 16.44 56.56
N VAL A 31 -7.70 15.69 57.58
CA VAL A 31 -6.54 14.78 57.49
C VAL A 31 -6.87 13.47 56.77
N ALA A 32 -8.12 12.97 56.88
CA ALA A 32 -8.55 11.76 56.17
C ALA A 32 -8.83 12.04 54.67
N MET A 33 -9.32 13.24 54.35
CA MET A 33 -9.65 13.62 52.97
C MET A 33 -8.40 13.97 52.13
N CYS A 34 -7.36 14.55 52.76
CA CYS A 34 -6.05 14.74 52.10
C CYS A 34 -5.30 13.42 51.87
N GLY A 35 -5.44 12.42 52.75
CA GLY A 35 -4.83 11.09 52.57
C GLY A 35 -5.42 10.30 51.40
N LEU A 36 -6.73 10.44 51.15
CA LEU A 36 -7.44 9.80 50.04
C LEU A 36 -7.19 10.50 48.69
N LEU A 37 -6.99 11.82 48.68
CA LEU A 37 -6.62 12.57 47.47
C LEU A 37 -5.15 12.34 47.06
N ALA A 38 -4.22 12.23 48.02
CA ALA A 38 -2.81 11.92 47.75
C ALA A 38 -2.59 10.48 47.24
N ALA A 39 -3.48 9.55 47.55
CA ALA A 39 -3.48 8.19 47.02
C ALA A 39 -3.97 8.10 45.56
N CYS A 40 -4.68 9.13 45.05
CA CYS A 40 -5.11 9.20 43.65
C CYS A 40 -4.05 9.74 42.68
N GLU A 41 -2.98 10.39 43.18
CA GLU A 41 -1.96 11.03 42.33
C GLU A 41 -0.69 10.20 42.15
N ARG A 42 -0.52 9.09 42.89
CA ARG A 42 0.62 8.19 42.68
C ARG A 42 0.27 7.13 41.63
N LYS A 43 0.41 7.51 40.35
CA LYS A 43 0.60 6.52 39.28
C LYS A 43 1.74 5.60 39.72
N PRO A 44 1.55 4.26 39.77
CA PRO A 44 2.68 3.37 39.98
C PRO A 44 3.73 3.66 38.90
N PRO A 45 5.04 3.58 39.22
CA PRO A 45 6.08 3.75 38.21
C PRO A 45 5.78 2.83 37.03
N ALA A 46 5.96 3.35 35.81
CA ALA A 46 5.79 2.56 34.59
C ALA A 46 6.59 1.27 34.75
N LYS A 47 5.91 0.12 34.72
CA LYS A 47 6.60 -1.16 34.78
C LYS A 47 7.49 -1.22 33.55
N ASP A 48 8.80 -1.31 33.76
CA ASP A 48 9.72 -1.64 32.69
C ASP A 48 9.44 -3.07 32.24
N ILE A 49 8.77 -3.19 31.09
CA ILE A 49 8.33 -4.46 30.51
C ILE A 49 9.47 -5.14 29.75
N SER A 50 10.69 -4.59 29.78
CA SER A 50 11.92 -5.24 29.30
C SER A 50 12.15 -6.64 29.91
N SER A 51 11.46 -6.95 31.01
CA SER A 51 11.56 -8.18 31.77
C SER A 51 10.39 -9.16 31.62
N MET A 52 9.38 -8.91 30.77
CA MET A 52 8.42 -9.98 30.49
C MET A 52 9.13 -11.09 29.73
N PRO A 53 9.28 -12.30 30.31
CA PRO A 53 10.00 -13.38 29.65
C PRO A 53 9.27 -13.71 28.35
N GLY A 54 10.03 -14.12 27.32
CA GLY A 54 9.49 -14.76 26.13
C GLY A 54 8.71 -16.03 26.47
N ARG A 55 7.47 -15.86 26.93
CA ARG A 55 6.50 -16.93 27.13
C ARG A 55 5.64 -17.02 25.87
N ALA A 56 5.26 -18.24 25.53
CA ALA A 56 4.58 -18.66 24.31
C ALA A 56 3.15 -18.10 24.14
N ALA A 57 2.89 -16.85 24.49
CA ALA A 57 1.62 -16.18 24.26
C ALA A 57 1.44 -15.95 22.76
N THR A 58 0.41 -16.58 22.21
CA THR A 58 -0.07 -16.42 20.84
C THR A 58 -1.27 -15.47 20.80
N TRP A 59 -1.69 -15.09 19.60
CA TRP A 59 -2.88 -14.27 19.37
C TRP A 59 -4.15 -15.08 19.67
N ALA A 60 -4.97 -14.59 20.60
CA ALA A 60 -6.25 -15.23 20.97
C ALA A 60 -7.36 -14.96 19.95
N GLY A 61 -7.26 -13.85 19.22
CA GLY A 61 -8.28 -13.32 18.34
C GLY A 61 -9.35 -12.52 19.09
N THR A 62 -9.83 -11.45 18.47
CA THR A 62 -10.80 -10.51 19.06
C THR A 62 -12.08 -11.18 19.59
N GLU A 63 -12.54 -12.26 18.95
CA GLU A 63 -13.73 -13.00 19.40
C GLU A 63 -13.56 -13.68 20.76
N ALA A 64 -12.33 -14.03 21.15
CA ALA A 64 -12.06 -14.63 22.46
C ALA A 64 -12.29 -13.64 23.61
N CYS A 65 -12.18 -12.33 23.35
CA CYS A 65 -12.39 -11.27 24.34
C CYS A 65 -13.88 -10.98 24.59
N ARG A 66 -14.75 -11.25 23.61
CA ARG A 66 -16.17 -10.86 23.61
C ARG A 66 -16.97 -11.33 24.83
N PRO A 67 -16.84 -12.58 25.33
CA PRO A 67 -17.68 -13.06 26.42
C PRO A 67 -17.44 -12.34 27.77
N CYS A 68 -16.21 -11.88 28.03
CA CYS A 68 -15.86 -11.20 29.27
C CYS A 68 -15.90 -9.67 29.14
N HIS A 69 -15.65 -9.14 27.93
CA HIS A 69 -15.58 -7.71 27.63
C HIS A 69 -16.65 -7.27 26.62
N PHE A 70 -17.89 -7.71 26.81
CA PHE A 70 -18.96 -7.51 25.83
C PHE A 70 -19.18 -6.05 25.44
N GLU A 71 -19.28 -5.14 26.41
CA GLU A 71 -19.53 -3.71 26.15
C GLU A 71 -18.40 -3.07 25.34
N LEU A 72 -17.14 -3.28 25.75
CA LEU A 72 -15.96 -2.77 25.03
C LEU A 72 -15.86 -3.34 23.62
N TYR A 73 -16.10 -4.65 23.46
CA TYR A 73 -16.11 -5.30 22.14
C TYR A 73 -17.19 -4.69 21.24
N GLN A 74 -18.40 -4.48 21.77
CA GLN A 74 -19.51 -3.91 21.02
C GLN A 74 -19.30 -2.44 20.67
N GLY A 75 -18.70 -1.65 21.56
CA GLY A 75 -18.30 -0.27 21.24
C GLY A 75 -17.24 -0.26 20.13
N PHE A 76 -16.17 -1.02 20.31
CA PHE A 76 -15.00 -1.01 19.44
C PHE A 76 -15.34 -1.41 17.99
N LYS A 77 -16.14 -2.46 17.78
CA LYS A 77 -16.53 -2.91 16.43
C LYS A 77 -17.32 -1.86 15.62
N HIS A 78 -17.87 -0.84 16.27
CA HIS A 78 -18.60 0.25 15.63
C HIS A 78 -17.74 1.52 15.41
N THR A 79 -16.49 1.49 15.83
CA THR A 79 -15.51 2.55 15.54
C THR A 79 -15.02 2.49 14.09
N GLY A 80 -14.25 3.50 13.67
CA GLY A 80 -13.56 3.43 12.38
C GLY A 80 -12.52 2.30 12.30
N MET A 81 -11.83 2.02 13.42
CA MET A 81 -10.83 0.96 13.51
C MET A 81 -11.47 -0.44 13.47
N GLY A 82 -12.55 -0.66 14.22
CA GLY A 82 -13.30 -1.92 14.18
C GLY A 82 -14.03 -2.20 12.86
N ARG A 83 -14.07 -1.23 11.93
CA ARG A 83 -14.59 -1.37 10.57
C ARG A 83 -13.55 -1.14 9.48
N SER A 84 -12.26 -1.09 9.82
CA SER A 84 -11.18 -0.74 8.89
C SER A 84 -11.03 -1.71 7.71
N PHE A 85 -11.50 -2.94 7.87
CA PHE A 85 -11.47 -4.00 6.87
C PHE A 85 -12.58 -5.02 7.17
N GLY A 86 -13.22 -5.55 6.13
CA GLY A 86 -14.29 -6.53 6.30
C GLY A 86 -14.62 -7.29 5.02
N ARG A 87 -15.52 -8.28 5.12
CA ARG A 87 -16.22 -8.81 3.94
C ARG A 87 -17.15 -7.72 3.38
N ILE A 88 -17.55 -7.86 2.13
CA ILE A 88 -18.52 -6.94 1.50
C ILE A 88 -19.82 -6.93 2.30
N ASP A 89 -20.13 -5.79 2.90
CA ASP A 89 -21.44 -5.53 3.51
C ASP A 89 -22.41 -5.12 2.41
N SER A 90 -23.19 -6.09 1.91
CA SER A 90 -24.15 -5.85 0.83
C SER A 90 -25.22 -4.82 1.19
N ALA A 91 -25.61 -4.72 2.46
CA ALA A 91 -26.63 -3.75 2.88
C ALA A 91 -26.08 -2.32 2.81
N LEU A 92 -24.80 -2.14 3.15
CA LEU A 92 -24.10 -0.87 3.00
C LEU A 92 -23.80 -0.54 1.54
N VAL A 93 -23.33 -1.51 0.75
CA VAL A 93 -22.76 -1.28 -0.59
C VAL A 93 -23.82 -1.23 -1.69
N ALA A 94 -24.89 -2.01 -1.61
CA ALA A 94 -25.89 -2.07 -2.69
C ALA A 94 -26.53 -0.72 -3.03
N PRO A 95 -26.91 0.14 -2.06
CA PRO A 95 -27.41 1.49 -2.36
C PRO A 95 -26.38 2.38 -3.06
N LEU A 96 -25.09 2.20 -2.76
CA LEU A 96 -24.00 2.98 -3.36
C LEU A 96 -23.77 2.59 -4.82
N VAL A 97 -23.92 1.30 -5.13
CA VAL A 97 -23.81 0.75 -6.49
C VAL A 97 -25.00 1.18 -7.35
N ALA A 98 -26.22 1.23 -6.78
CA ALA A 98 -27.41 1.67 -7.50
C ALA A 98 -27.32 3.12 -8.02
N ALA A 99 -26.51 3.96 -7.36
CA ALA A 99 -26.25 5.34 -7.76
C ALA A 99 -24.97 5.51 -8.59
N ALA A 100 -24.28 4.42 -8.95
CA ALA A 100 -22.98 4.50 -9.60
C ALA A 100 -23.09 4.79 -11.11
N GLY A 101 -22.22 5.67 -11.59
CA GLY A 101 -21.97 5.88 -13.02
C GLY A 101 -20.73 5.12 -13.50
N VAL A 102 -20.39 5.34 -14.77
CA VAL A 102 -19.11 4.90 -15.35
C VAL A 102 -18.01 5.89 -14.96
N VAL A 103 -16.87 5.37 -14.52
CA VAL A 103 -15.65 6.16 -14.25
C VAL A 103 -14.66 5.92 -15.38
N HIS A 104 -14.24 6.98 -16.06
CA HIS A 104 -13.27 6.90 -17.15
C HIS A 104 -11.88 7.36 -16.68
N GLU A 105 -10.85 6.55 -16.94
CA GLU A 105 -9.45 6.90 -16.70
C GLU A 105 -8.80 7.28 -18.04
N PRO A 106 -8.55 8.59 -18.30
CA PRO A 106 -8.20 9.07 -19.63
C PRO A 106 -6.78 8.70 -20.09
N GLN A 107 -5.83 8.42 -19.19
CA GLN A 107 -4.45 8.11 -19.60
C GLN A 107 -4.33 6.71 -20.21
N SER A 108 -5.02 5.76 -19.59
CA SER A 108 -5.10 4.37 -20.01
C SER A 108 -6.34 4.08 -20.84
N ASP A 109 -7.24 5.03 -21.05
CA ASP A 109 -8.48 4.86 -21.82
C ASP A 109 -9.38 3.71 -21.33
N PHE A 110 -9.21 3.28 -20.07
CA PHE A 110 -10.08 2.28 -19.46
C PHE A 110 -11.28 2.95 -18.80
N SER A 111 -12.44 2.31 -18.95
CA SER A 111 -13.66 2.69 -18.25
C SER A 111 -14.06 1.62 -17.26
N TYR A 112 -14.55 2.05 -16.11
CA TYR A 112 -14.89 1.19 -14.99
C TYR A 112 -16.33 1.41 -14.55
N SER A 113 -17.00 0.34 -14.14
CA SER A 113 -18.34 0.41 -13.54
C SER A 113 -18.49 -0.65 -12.46
N VAL A 114 -19.44 -0.44 -11.56
CA VAL A 114 -19.74 -1.36 -10.46
C VAL A 114 -21.13 -1.95 -10.61
N ARG A 115 -21.28 -3.20 -10.16
CA ARG A 115 -22.56 -3.90 -10.18
C ARG A 115 -22.68 -4.86 -9.01
N MET A 116 -23.89 -5.01 -8.48
CA MET A 116 -24.23 -6.07 -7.53
C MET A 116 -24.84 -7.26 -8.27
N ALA A 117 -24.35 -8.47 -7.99
CA ALA A 117 -24.94 -9.70 -8.50
C ALA A 117 -24.79 -10.83 -7.47
N GLY A 118 -25.89 -11.50 -7.12
CA GLY A 118 -25.87 -12.59 -6.13
C GLY A 118 -25.28 -12.21 -4.77
N GLY A 119 -25.51 -10.96 -4.31
CA GLY A 119 -24.95 -10.45 -3.05
C GLY A 119 -23.45 -10.15 -3.10
N ARG A 120 -22.84 -10.12 -4.28
CA ARG A 120 -21.42 -9.78 -4.47
C ARG A 120 -21.28 -8.51 -5.28
N LEU A 121 -20.27 -7.72 -4.94
CA LEU A 121 -19.84 -6.59 -5.74
C LEU A 121 -18.92 -7.07 -6.87
N PHE A 122 -19.17 -6.58 -8.07
CA PHE A 122 -18.32 -6.74 -9.23
C PHE A 122 -17.85 -5.38 -9.72
N ILE A 123 -16.59 -5.29 -10.12
CA ILE A 123 -16.04 -4.16 -10.87
C ILE A 123 -15.75 -4.64 -12.28
N ARG A 124 -16.35 -3.95 -13.24
CA ARG A 124 -16.22 -4.18 -14.68
C ARG A 124 -15.26 -3.15 -15.24
N GLU A 125 -14.25 -3.61 -15.98
CA GLU A 125 -13.32 -2.81 -16.77
C GLU A 125 -13.60 -3.04 -18.25
N PHE A 126 -13.67 -1.98 -19.04
CA PHE A 126 -13.93 -2.09 -20.47
C PHE A 126 -13.34 -0.93 -21.26
N ARG A 127 -13.17 -1.16 -22.56
CA ARG A 127 -12.91 -0.11 -23.57
C ARG A 127 -13.89 -0.20 -24.71
N GLN A 128 -14.29 0.96 -25.23
CA GLN A 128 -15.21 1.10 -26.35
C GLN A 128 -14.54 1.87 -27.48
N ASP A 129 -14.95 1.62 -28.73
CA ASP A 129 -14.60 2.49 -29.85
C ASP A 129 -15.50 3.74 -29.91
N GLU A 130 -15.23 4.65 -30.84
CA GLU A 130 -16.02 5.88 -31.03
C GLU A 130 -17.51 5.62 -31.32
N ALA A 131 -17.85 4.43 -31.83
CA ALA A 131 -19.21 3.99 -32.07
C ALA A 131 -19.86 3.32 -30.83
N GLY A 132 -19.17 3.29 -29.69
CA GLY A 132 -19.63 2.69 -28.44
C GLY A 132 -19.51 1.16 -28.38
N ARG A 133 -18.86 0.52 -29.36
CA ARG A 133 -18.71 -0.93 -29.40
C ARG A 133 -17.55 -1.37 -28.50
N LEU A 134 -17.81 -2.38 -27.68
CA LEU A 134 -16.81 -2.97 -26.79
C LEU A 134 -15.75 -3.71 -27.60
N HIS A 135 -14.48 -3.36 -27.41
CA HIS A 135 -13.35 -4.11 -27.97
C HIS A 135 -12.48 -4.76 -26.87
N PHE A 136 -12.72 -4.42 -25.61
CA PHE A 136 -12.16 -5.09 -24.45
C PHE A 136 -13.16 -5.04 -23.29
N GLU A 137 -13.29 -6.13 -22.55
CA GLU A 137 -14.13 -6.22 -21.36
C GLU A 137 -13.62 -7.32 -20.41
N GLN A 138 -13.59 -7.02 -19.12
CA GLN A 138 -13.50 -8.01 -18.05
C GLN A 138 -14.31 -7.56 -16.83
N GLU A 139 -14.72 -8.51 -16.00
CA GLU A 139 -15.44 -8.25 -14.76
C GLU A 139 -14.87 -9.11 -13.62
N ARG A 140 -14.64 -8.49 -12.46
CA ARG A 140 -13.95 -9.12 -11.33
C ARG A 140 -14.73 -8.95 -10.03
N PRO A 141 -14.89 -10.01 -9.22
CA PRO A 141 -15.62 -9.91 -7.96
C PRO A 141 -14.74 -9.39 -6.83
N ALA A 142 -15.29 -8.49 -6.03
CA ALA A 142 -14.68 -8.11 -4.75
C ALA A 142 -14.91 -9.20 -3.69
N ALA A 143 -13.87 -9.51 -2.93
CA ALA A 143 -13.93 -10.41 -1.78
C ALA A 143 -14.04 -9.64 -0.46
N TYR A 144 -13.34 -8.50 -0.36
CA TYR A 144 -13.28 -7.68 0.84
C TYR A 144 -13.47 -6.19 0.54
N GLN A 145 -13.80 -5.45 1.58
CA GLN A 145 -13.78 -4.00 1.60
C GLN A 145 -12.72 -3.52 2.60
N ILE A 146 -12.09 -2.39 2.27
CA ILE A 146 -11.11 -1.71 3.12
C ILE A 146 -11.53 -0.25 3.29
N GLY A 147 -11.39 0.25 4.51
CA GLY A 147 -11.95 1.52 4.95
C GLY A 147 -13.26 1.35 5.72
N SER A 148 -13.48 2.27 6.67
CA SER A 148 -14.61 2.21 7.61
C SER A 148 -15.96 2.65 7.04
N GLY A 149 -15.99 3.15 5.79
CA GLY A 149 -17.13 3.84 5.20
C GLY A 149 -17.35 5.26 5.69
N ASN A 150 -16.56 5.74 6.66
CA ASN A 150 -16.67 7.13 7.13
C ASN A 150 -16.13 8.14 6.11
N HIS A 151 -15.08 7.76 5.37
CA HIS A 151 -14.45 8.59 4.35
C HIS A 151 -14.41 7.87 3.00
N THR A 152 -13.98 6.61 3.00
CA THR A 152 -13.83 5.78 1.80
C THR A 152 -14.26 4.33 2.04
N LEU A 153 -14.63 3.67 0.95
CA LEU A 153 -14.69 2.21 0.81
C LEU A 153 -13.96 1.83 -0.48
N SER A 154 -12.80 1.21 -0.36
CA SER A 154 -12.13 0.53 -1.47
C SER A 154 -12.39 -0.97 -1.40
N PHE A 155 -12.10 -1.67 -2.50
CA PHE A 155 -12.44 -3.08 -2.65
C PHE A 155 -11.21 -3.90 -3.00
N ILE A 156 -11.20 -5.16 -2.56
CA ILE A 156 -10.07 -6.06 -2.72
C ILE A 156 -10.56 -7.37 -3.34
N GLU A 157 -9.88 -7.80 -4.40
CA GLU A 157 -10.03 -9.12 -4.98
C GLU A 157 -9.14 -10.12 -4.21
N ASN A 158 -9.62 -11.38 -4.09
CA ASN A 158 -8.83 -12.50 -3.59
C ASN A 158 -8.71 -13.56 -4.68
N ARG A 159 -7.48 -13.83 -5.11
CA ARG A 159 -7.12 -14.86 -6.09
C ARG A 159 -6.25 -15.91 -5.43
N ASN A 160 -6.85 -17.01 -4.98
CA ASN A 160 -6.13 -18.11 -4.34
C ASN A 160 -5.19 -17.65 -3.21
N GLY A 161 -5.60 -16.69 -2.40
CA GLY A 161 -4.80 -16.14 -1.30
C GLY A 161 -4.05 -14.85 -1.65
N TYR A 162 -3.83 -14.54 -2.92
CA TYR A 162 -3.26 -13.25 -3.36
C TYR A 162 -4.32 -12.15 -3.31
N LEU A 163 -4.03 -11.07 -2.59
CA LEU A 163 -4.93 -9.94 -2.45
C LEU A 163 -4.48 -8.77 -3.32
N PHE A 164 -5.44 -8.18 -4.03
CA PHE A 164 -5.21 -7.04 -4.91
C PHE A 164 -6.25 -5.95 -4.69
N GLU A 165 -5.81 -4.70 -4.55
CA GLU A 165 -6.72 -3.56 -4.55
C GLU A 165 -7.39 -3.46 -5.92
N MET A 166 -8.67 -3.16 -5.95
CA MET A 166 -9.44 -2.99 -7.18
C MET A 166 -9.47 -1.52 -7.63
N PRO A 167 -9.75 -1.22 -8.91
CA PRO A 167 -9.58 0.13 -9.48
C PRO A 167 -10.49 1.23 -8.94
N LEU A 168 -11.59 0.89 -8.25
CA LEU A 168 -12.60 1.88 -7.83
C LEU A 168 -12.77 1.94 -6.31
N THR A 169 -12.94 3.17 -5.83
CA THR A 169 -13.26 3.52 -4.44
C THR A 169 -14.52 4.37 -4.41
N TYR A 170 -15.37 4.11 -3.42
CA TYR A 170 -16.46 5.03 -3.08
C TYR A 170 -15.99 6.06 -2.05
N TYR A 171 -16.16 7.34 -2.37
CA TYR A 171 -15.79 8.49 -1.54
C TYR A 171 -17.02 9.06 -0.85
N ALA A 172 -17.16 8.78 0.45
CA ALA A 172 -18.38 9.03 1.23
C ALA A 172 -18.73 10.52 1.36
N LEU A 173 -17.72 11.40 1.49
CA LEU A 173 -17.93 12.83 1.64
C LEU A 173 -18.57 13.46 0.39
N ARG A 174 -18.08 13.08 -0.79
CA ARG A 174 -18.58 13.58 -2.08
C ARG A 174 -19.72 12.72 -2.66
N LYS A 175 -19.98 11.57 -2.05
CA LYS A 175 -20.98 10.57 -2.50
C LYS A 175 -20.77 10.14 -3.96
N LEU A 176 -19.52 9.85 -4.32
CA LEU A 176 -19.15 9.49 -5.70
C LEU A 176 -18.23 8.28 -5.73
N TRP A 177 -18.24 7.60 -6.87
CA TRP A 177 -17.25 6.59 -7.24
C TRP A 177 -16.17 7.25 -8.09
N ASP A 178 -14.91 6.97 -7.76
CA ASP A 178 -13.75 7.41 -8.55
C ASP A 178 -12.64 6.36 -8.46
N MET A 179 -11.57 6.57 -9.23
CA MET A 179 -10.38 5.75 -9.21
C MET A 179 -9.81 5.65 -7.79
N SER A 180 -9.43 4.43 -7.39
CA SER A 180 -8.81 4.17 -6.10
C SER A 180 -7.54 5.03 -5.91
N PRO A 181 -7.15 5.35 -4.66
CA PRO A 181 -6.01 6.22 -4.39
C PRO A 181 -4.74 5.78 -5.15
N GLY A 182 -4.13 6.69 -5.92
CA GLY A 182 -2.94 6.40 -6.73
C GLY A 182 -3.21 5.86 -8.15
N TYR A 183 -4.41 5.36 -8.46
CA TYR A 183 -4.71 4.76 -9.77
C TYR A 183 -4.69 5.75 -10.94
N ARG A 184 -4.84 7.06 -10.66
CA ARG A 184 -4.67 8.12 -11.67
C ARG A 184 -3.20 8.42 -12.00
N ALA A 185 -2.27 8.09 -11.11
CA ALA A 185 -0.85 8.24 -11.35
C ALA A 185 -0.27 6.99 -12.03
N ASN A 186 -0.77 5.82 -11.64
CA ASN A 186 -0.45 4.55 -12.28
C ASN A 186 -1.68 3.64 -12.23
N ASN A 187 -2.28 3.33 -13.38
CA ASN A 187 -3.46 2.47 -13.41
C ASN A 187 -3.03 0.99 -13.36
N TRP A 188 -2.99 0.41 -12.16
CA TRP A 188 -2.68 -1.01 -11.93
C TRP A 188 -3.80 -1.98 -12.34
N ARG A 189 -4.96 -1.48 -12.78
CA ARG A 189 -6.12 -2.31 -13.11
C ARG A 189 -6.49 -3.23 -11.92
N PHE A 190 -6.36 -4.55 -12.05
CA PHE A 190 -6.66 -5.50 -10.97
C PHE A 190 -5.41 -6.10 -10.31
N ASP A 191 -4.23 -5.51 -10.57
CA ASP A 191 -2.94 -6.10 -10.25
C ASP A 191 -2.14 -5.30 -9.21
N ARG A 192 -2.76 -4.36 -8.49
CA ARG A 192 -2.09 -3.66 -7.37
C ARG A 192 -2.06 -4.56 -6.13
N PRO A 193 -0.88 -5.05 -5.68
CA PRO A 193 -0.81 -5.96 -4.55
C PRO A 193 -1.18 -5.28 -3.22
N ILE A 194 -1.91 -5.98 -2.36
CA ILE A 194 -2.12 -5.58 -0.96
C ILE A 194 -1.04 -6.24 -0.11
N SER A 195 -0.02 -5.47 0.27
CA SER A 195 1.11 -6.00 1.05
C SER A 195 0.76 -6.20 2.53
N ALA A 196 1.59 -6.96 3.25
CA ALA A 196 1.52 -7.08 4.71
C ALA A 196 1.54 -5.72 5.43
N THR A 197 2.20 -4.71 4.84
CA THR A 197 2.21 -3.34 5.37
C THR A 197 0.80 -2.73 5.38
N CYS A 198 0.03 -2.93 4.30
CA CYS A 198 -1.37 -2.48 4.24
C CYS A 198 -2.22 -3.22 5.30
N MET A 199 -2.06 -4.55 5.38
CA MET A 199 -2.84 -5.38 6.29
C MET A 199 -2.54 -5.08 7.76
N ASN A 200 -1.29 -4.83 8.13
CA ASN A 200 -0.92 -4.52 9.51
C ASN A 200 -1.60 -3.22 10.04
N CYS A 201 -1.97 -2.29 9.15
CA CYS A 201 -2.71 -1.09 9.53
C CYS A 201 -4.23 -1.27 9.51
N HIS A 202 -4.75 -2.23 8.74
CA HIS A 202 -6.19 -2.37 8.51
C HIS A 202 -6.82 -3.60 9.15
N ASN A 203 -6.01 -4.55 9.63
CA ASN A 203 -6.45 -5.85 10.09
C ASN A 203 -5.86 -6.17 11.46
N ALA A 204 -6.45 -7.17 12.10
CA ALA A 204 -5.85 -7.87 13.22
C ALA A 204 -4.53 -8.50 12.76
N PRO A 205 -3.63 -8.85 13.67
CA PRO A 205 -2.33 -9.44 13.33
C PRO A 205 -2.49 -10.51 12.25
N THR A 206 -1.91 -10.24 11.08
CA THR A 206 -2.10 -11.00 9.85
C THR A 206 -0.73 -11.49 9.43
N ALA A 207 -0.57 -12.80 9.27
CA ALA A 207 0.67 -13.37 8.75
C ALA A 207 0.60 -13.50 7.24
N VAL A 208 1.53 -12.86 6.55
CA VAL A 208 1.76 -13.12 5.13
C VAL A 208 2.33 -14.54 4.96
N THR A 209 1.96 -15.22 3.87
CA THR A 209 2.60 -16.49 3.53
C THR A 209 4.10 -16.25 3.31
N PRO A 210 4.98 -17.08 3.91
CA PRO A 210 6.41 -16.88 3.79
C PRO A 210 6.86 -16.65 2.35
N GLN A 211 7.80 -15.71 2.18
CA GLN A 211 8.32 -15.33 0.87
C GLN A 211 7.22 -14.92 -0.13
N THR A 212 6.20 -14.20 0.31
CA THR A 212 5.24 -13.53 -0.59
C THR A 212 5.01 -12.11 -0.10
N GLU A 213 4.56 -11.23 -0.99
CA GLU A 213 4.23 -9.85 -0.61
C GLU A 213 2.76 -9.71 -0.20
N ASN A 214 1.86 -10.35 -0.94
CA ASN A 214 0.42 -10.16 -0.86
C ASN A 214 -0.39 -11.46 -0.83
N HIS A 215 0.25 -12.61 -0.57
CA HIS A 215 -0.46 -13.87 -0.39
C HIS A 215 -0.68 -14.15 1.10
N PHE A 216 -1.91 -14.47 1.47
CA PHE A 216 -2.30 -14.72 2.85
C PHE A 216 -3.07 -16.03 2.96
N ALA A 217 -2.59 -16.93 3.83
CA ALA A 217 -3.29 -18.18 4.13
C ALA A 217 -4.63 -17.92 4.86
N GLN A 218 -4.66 -16.87 5.68
CA GLN A 218 -5.85 -16.40 6.39
C GLN A 218 -5.88 -14.87 6.37
N VAL A 219 -7.08 -14.31 6.23
CA VAL A 219 -7.31 -12.86 6.22
C VAL A 219 -8.17 -12.50 7.43
N PRO A 220 -7.57 -12.16 8.58
CA PRO A 220 -8.29 -11.61 9.72
C PRO A 220 -9.07 -10.36 9.33
N LEU A 221 -10.18 -10.06 10.00
CA LEU A 221 -11.00 -8.89 9.67
C LEU A 221 -10.77 -7.76 10.67
N SER A 222 -10.69 -6.52 10.17
CA SER A 222 -10.56 -5.25 10.92
C SER A 222 -9.43 -5.21 11.94
N ILE A 223 -9.05 -4.03 12.44
CA ILE A 223 -8.16 -3.95 13.61
C ILE A 223 -8.83 -4.68 14.78
N GLY A 224 -8.08 -5.46 15.56
CA GLY A 224 -8.55 -6.21 16.72
C GLY A 224 -8.05 -5.68 18.07
N CYS A 225 -8.55 -6.23 19.17
CA CYS A 225 -8.14 -5.82 20.53
C CYS A 225 -6.62 -5.96 20.73
N GLU A 226 -6.04 -7.04 20.21
CA GLU A 226 -4.64 -7.38 20.39
C GLU A 226 -3.68 -6.46 19.59
N ASN A 227 -4.19 -5.65 18.64
CA ASN A 227 -3.38 -4.61 18.00
C ASN A 227 -2.91 -3.54 18.99
N CYS A 228 -3.68 -3.28 20.05
CA CYS A 228 -3.35 -2.31 21.10
C CYS A 228 -2.90 -2.99 22.40
N HIS A 229 -3.41 -4.19 22.68
CA HIS A 229 -3.17 -4.91 23.94
C HIS A 229 -2.09 -6.00 23.84
N GLY A 230 -1.54 -6.25 22.65
CA GLY A 230 -0.63 -7.37 22.40
C GLY A 230 -1.32 -8.74 22.49
N PRO A 231 -0.56 -9.84 22.35
CA PRO A 231 -1.09 -11.20 22.46
C PRO A 231 -1.75 -11.46 23.82
N ALA A 232 -2.95 -12.06 23.82
CA ALA A 232 -3.79 -12.22 25.00
C ALA A 232 -4.19 -13.69 25.30
N SER A 233 -3.60 -14.68 24.63
CA SER A 233 -3.97 -16.09 24.83
C SER A 233 -3.79 -16.59 26.26
N GLU A 234 -2.74 -16.14 26.96
CA GLU A 234 -2.51 -16.46 28.37
C GLU A 234 -3.59 -15.85 29.26
N HIS A 235 -3.91 -14.57 29.05
CA HIS A 235 -5.01 -13.90 29.75
C HIS A 235 -6.35 -14.62 29.57
N VAL A 236 -6.68 -15.00 28.33
CA VAL A 236 -7.90 -15.76 28.02
C VAL A 236 -7.90 -17.12 28.71
N ALA A 237 -6.75 -17.81 28.77
CA ALA A 237 -6.64 -19.09 29.45
C ALA A 237 -6.88 -18.97 30.97
N ILE A 238 -6.31 -17.94 31.60
CA ILE A 238 -6.52 -17.63 33.03
C ILE A 238 -8.01 -17.33 33.29
N ALA A 239 -8.64 -16.50 32.46
CA ALA A 239 -10.06 -16.16 32.59
C ALA A 239 -10.98 -17.39 32.43
N ARG A 240 -10.65 -18.32 31.52
CA ARG A 240 -11.41 -19.57 31.31
C ARG A 240 -11.38 -20.51 32.52
N GLN A 241 -10.40 -20.36 33.41
CA GLN A 241 -10.33 -21.10 34.66
C GLN A 241 -11.16 -20.44 35.79
N GLY A 242 -11.88 -19.34 35.49
CA GLY A 242 -12.65 -18.58 36.47
C GLY A 242 -11.83 -17.54 37.26
N HIS A 243 -10.56 -17.35 36.90
CA HIS A 243 -9.69 -16.34 37.51
C HIS A 243 -9.71 -15.06 36.69
N PHE A 244 -10.31 -13.99 37.22
CA PHE A 244 -10.37 -12.69 36.54
C PHE A 244 -9.27 -11.76 37.06
N SER A 245 -8.18 -11.63 36.32
CA SER A 245 -7.03 -10.77 36.63
C SER A 245 -6.56 -9.99 35.39
N THR A 246 -5.63 -9.05 35.55
CA THR A 246 -4.99 -8.35 34.42
C THR A 246 -3.72 -9.06 33.93
N GLU A 247 -3.48 -10.30 34.36
CA GLU A 247 -2.29 -11.06 33.96
C GLU A 247 -2.43 -11.58 32.53
N GLY A 248 -1.30 -11.69 31.83
CA GLY A 248 -1.23 -12.25 30.47
C GLY A 248 -1.74 -11.33 29.34
N VAL A 249 -2.01 -10.05 29.62
CA VAL A 249 -2.41 -9.03 28.64
C VAL A 249 -1.88 -7.65 29.02
N LEU A 250 -1.49 -6.83 28.03
CA LEU A 250 -0.98 -5.49 28.28
C LEU A 250 -2.14 -4.49 28.38
N ASN A 251 -2.07 -3.57 29.36
CA ASN A 251 -2.92 -2.39 29.43
C ASN A 251 -2.12 -1.16 28.97
N PRO A 252 -2.47 -0.51 27.85
CA PRO A 252 -1.76 0.65 27.33
C PRO A 252 -1.59 1.80 28.33
N LEU A 253 -2.53 1.98 29.26
CA LEU A 253 -2.47 3.07 30.26
C LEU A 253 -1.30 2.94 31.24
N ASN A 254 -0.70 1.76 31.35
CA ASN A 254 0.45 1.49 32.21
C ASN A 254 1.80 1.79 31.53
N LEU A 255 1.79 2.15 30.24
CA LEU A 255 2.99 2.45 29.47
C LEU A 255 3.45 3.90 29.67
N SER A 256 4.73 4.14 29.38
CA SER A 256 5.24 5.50 29.22
C SER A 256 4.48 6.22 28.10
N ARG A 257 4.49 7.56 28.15
CA ARG A 257 3.84 8.40 27.14
C ARG A 257 4.27 8.04 25.72
N ASP A 258 5.57 7.86 25.50
CA ASP A 258 6.10 7.58 24.16
C ASP A 258 5.66 6.20 23.65
N LEU A 259 5.63 5.20 24.53
CA LEU A 259 5.15 3.86 24.18
C LEU A 259 3.63 3.84 23.93
N GLN A 260 2.85 4.68 24.60
CA GLN A 260 1.42 4.87 24.28
C GLN A 260 1.26 5.47 22.88
N MET A 261 2.07 6.46 22.53
CA MET A 261 2.07 7.06 21.19
C MET A 261 2.51 6.05 20.13
N ASP A 262 3.51 5.21 20.43
CA ASP A 262 4.02 4.19 19.51
C ASP A 262 2.95 3.17 19.13
N ILE A 263 2.03 2.80 20.03
CA ILE A 263 0.87 1.96 19.68
C ILE A 263 0.08 2.57 18.52
N CYS A 264 -0.23 3.86 18.60
CA CYS A 264 -1.03 4.55 17.59
C CYS A 264 -0.24 4.76 16.28
N GLN A 265 1.04 5.12 16.39
CA GLN A 265 1.94 5.35 15.25
C GLN A 265 2.23 4.08 14.43
N ARG A 266 1.86 2.88 14.91
CA ARG A 266 1.91 1.68 14.07
C ARG A 266 1.09 1.85 12.79
N CYS A 267 -0.01 2.59 12.88
CA CYS A 267 -0.96 2.81 11.79
C CYS A 267 -1.14 4.30 11.43
N HIS A 268 -1.03 5.20 12.42
CA HIS A 268 -1.24 6.65 12.29
C HIS A 268 0.08 7.44 12.25
N LEU A 269 1.07 6.89 11.54
CA LEU A 269 2.29 7.59 11.19
C LEU A 269 2.48 7.55 9.67
N GLU A 270 2.48 8.73 9.06
CA GLU A 270 2.69 8.86 7.62
C GLU A 270 4.13 8.51 7.24
N GLY A 271 4.28 7.79 6.13
CA GLY A 271 5.56 7.53 5.50
C GLY A 271 5.78 6.08 5.10
N LEU A 272 6.86 5.87 4.38
CA LEU A 272 7.35 4.57 3.96
C LEU A 272 8.07 3.89 5.13
N SER A 273 7.59 2.71 5.53
CA SER A 273 8.24 1.89 6.56
C SER A 273 9.37 1.07 5.96
N VAL A 274 10.58 1.22 6.51
CA VAL A 274 11.74 0.35 6.26
C VAL A 274 11.96 -0.52 7.48
N TRP A 275 11.66 -1.81 7.36
CA TRP A 275 11.82 -2.77 8.44
C TRP A 275 13.29 -3.09 8.70
N HIS A 276 13.65 -3.27 9.97
CA HIS A 276 15.00 -3.68 10.35
C HIS A 276 15.30 -5.10 9.87
N ASP A 277 16.58 -5.47 9.95
CA ASP A 277 17.07 -6.77 9.49
C ASP A 277 16.31 -7.93 10.14
N HIS A 278 15.80 -8.85 9.31
CA HIS A 278 14.96 -9.98 9.73
C HIS A 278 13.70 -9.63 10.56
N VAL A 279 13.27 -8.36 10.58
CA VAL A 279 12.03 -7.94 11.25
C VAL A 279 10.88 -7.93 10.24
N THR A 280 9.79 -8.58 10.63
CA THR A 280 8.53 -8.62 9.89
C THR A 280 7.45 -7.83 10.64
N PRO A 281 6.42 -7.31 9.96
CA PRO A 281 5.36 -6.51 10.60
C PRO A 281 4.69 -7.20 11.81
N GLU A 282 4.56 -8.52 11.76
CA GLU A 282 3.90 -9.35 12.78
C GLU A 282 4.72 -9.49 14.07
N GLN A 283 6.03 -9.21 14.01
CA GLN A 283 6.95 -9.29 15.15
C GLN A 283 6.98 -8.01 15.99
N VAL A 284 6.24 -6.96 15.61
CA VAL A 284 6.16 -5.72 16.40
C VAL A 284 5.48 -6.00 17.74
N GLN A 285 6.25 -5.83 18.81
CA GLN A 285 5.77 -6.06 20.18
C GLN A 285 5.22 -4.77 20.78
N ILE A 286 4.00 -4.83 21.32
CA ILE A 286 3.43 -3.71 22.05
C ILE A 286 4.18 -3.50 23.37
N GLY A 287 4.46 -2.23 23.69
CA GLY A 287 5.24 -1.86 24.88
C GLY A 287 6.75 -1.78 24.64
N ARG A 288 7.22 -1.97 23.40
CA ARG A 288 8.60 -1.67 22.99
C ARG A 288 8.62 -0.51 21.99
N PRO A 289 9.71 0.30 21.96
CA PRO A 289 9.82 1.42 21.04
C PRO A 289 9.69 0.96 19.59
N LEU A 290 8.92 1.69 18.79
CA LEU A 290 8.72 1.36 17.37
C LEU A 290 10.02 1.40 16.56
N THR A 291 10.96 2.26 16.96
CA THR A 291 12.32 2.36 16.42
C THR A 291 13.14 1.08 16.56
N ALA A 292 12.75 0.15 17.45
CA ALA A 292 13.39 -1.15 17.58
C ALA A 292 13.01 -2.13 16.46
N PHE A 293 12.02 -1.80 15.62
CA PHE A 293 11.50 -2.69 14.58
C PHE A 293 11.59 -2.09 13.17
N LYS A 294 11.46 -0.76 13.04
CA LYS A 294 11.46 -0.09 11.75
C LYS A 294 11.91 1.36 11.83
N ALA A 295 12.36 1.88 10.69
CA ALA A 295 12.41 3.30 10.40
C ALA A 295 11.22 3.70 9.52
N VAL A 296 10.83 4.97 9.56
CA VAL A 296 9.76 5.54 8.72
C VAL A 296 10.25 6.84 8.09
N PHE A 297 10.08 6.95 6.77
CA PHE A 297 10.49 8.13 6.00
C PHE A 297 9.31 8.73 5.23
N ALA A 298 9.17 10.05 5.30
CA ALA A 298 8.17 10.79 4.54
C ALA A 298 8.85 11.74 3.54
N GLN A 299 8.14 12.10 2.48
CA GLN A 299 8.64 13.04 1.48
C GLN A 299 8.75 14.46 2.07
N GLY A 300 9.97 15.00 2.16
CA GLY A 300 10.28 16.35 2.62
C GLY A 300 9.96 17.41 1.58
N GLY A 301 9.63 18.62 2.03
CA GLY A 301 9.16 19.69 1.13
C GLY A 301 7.73 19.46 0.61
N ALA A 302 7.08 18.33 0.92
CA ALA A 302 5.64 18.34 1.07
C ALA A 302 5.32 19.21 2.30
N HIS A 303 5.46 20.51 2.14
CA HIS A 303 4.94 21.48 3.07
C HIS A 303 3.45 21.22 3.07
N GLU A 304 3.03 20.51 4.10
CA GLU A 304 1.68 20.46 4.57
C GLU A 304 1.19 21.90 4.56
N SER A 305 0.45 22.27 3.51
CA SER A 305 -0.22 23.55 3.55
C SER A 305 -1.09 23.51 4.81
N GLU A 306 -1.49 24.65 5.35
CA GLU A 306 -2.48 24.65 6.42
C GLU A 306 -3.77 23.89 6.06
N HIS A 307 -3.93 23.50 4.79
CA HIS A 307 -5.10 22.90 4.20
C HIS A 307 -4.89 21.48 3.65
N GLU A 308 -3.68 20.88 3.68
CA GLU A 308 -3.44 19.55 3.11
C GLU A 308 -2.31 18.79 3.82
N PHE A 309 -2.55 17.56 4.25
CA PHE A 309 -1.62 16.68 4.99
C PHE A 309 -1.92 15.20 4.67
N GLY A 310 -1.07 14.24 5.07
CA GLY A 310 -1.36 12.82 4.84
C GLY A 310 -2.48 12.29 5.75
N ILE A 311 -3.32 11.38 5.25
CA ILE A 311 -4.47 10.89 6.01
C ILE A 311 -4.07 10.15 7.31
N ALA A 312 -2.86 9.58 7.35
CA ALA A 312 -2.32 8.82 8.46
C ALA A 312 -1.29 9.62 9.29
N SER A 313 -1.31 10.95 9.27
CA SER A 313 -0.30 11.79 9.96
C SER A 313 -0.67 12.22 11.38
N GLN A 314 -1.79 11.74 11.94
CA GLN A 314 -2.36 12.27 13.19
C GLN A 314 -1.37 12.34 14.36
N ALA A 315 -0.55 11.29 14.54
CA ALA A 315 0.40 11.25 15.64
C ALA A 315 1.57 12.23 15.46
N ASP A 316 2.08 12.37 14.24
CA ASP A 316 3.14 13.34 13.93
C ASP A 316 2.63 14.77 14.07
N ARG A 317 1.46 15.07 13.47
CA ARG A 317 0.78 16.36 13.57
C ARG A 317 0.53 16.77 15.04
N LEU A 318 0.08 15.84 15.86
CA LEU A 318 -0.10 16.09 17.30
C LEU A 318 1.23 16.45 17.97
N ARG A 319 2.33 15.75 17.65
CA ARG A 319 3.67 16.00 18.20
C ARG A 319 4.24 17.37 17.83
N GLN A 320 3.85 17.93 16.69
CA GLN A 320 4.21 19.30 16.28
C GLN A 320 3.54 20.37 17.17
N SER A 321 2.44 20.04 17.84
CA SER A 321 1.69 20.99 18.66
C SER A 321 2.49 21.43 19.90
N ALA A 322 2.54 22.75 20.15
CA ALA A 322 3.13 23.28 21.39
C ALA A 322 2.45 22.70 22.65
N CYS A 323 1.16 22.38 22.56
CA CYS A 323 0.41 21.68 23.62
C CYS A 323 1.03 20.30 23.94
N PHE A 324 1.30 19.50 22.91
CA PHE A 324 1.93 18.19 23.07
C PHE A 324 3.35 18.35 23.64
N GLN A 325 4.15 19.25 23.09
CA GLN A 325 5.53 19.46 23.51
C GLN A 325 5.64 19.88 24.99
N LYS A 326 4.69 20.69 25.48
CA LYS A 326 4.72 21.24 26.85
C LYS A 326 4.00 20.40 27.90
N SER A 327 2.98 19.63 27.55
CA SER A 327 2.14 18.92 28.54
C SER A 327 2.84 17.80 29.32
N GLY A 328 3.90 17.20 28.75
CA GLY A 328 4.58 16.01 29.30
C GLY A 328 3.72 14.74 29.43
N THR A 329 2.40 14.82 29.23
CA THR A 329 1.43 13.76 29.54
C THR A 329 0.39 13.51 28.44
N LEU A 330 0.21 14.44 27.49
CA LEU A 330 -0.78 14.32 26.42
C LEU A 330 -0.46 13.14 25.49
N THR A 331 -1.47 12.32 25.23
CA THR A 331 -1.48 11.18 24.28
C THR A 331 -2.77 11.19 23.45
N CYS A 332 -2.87 10.33 22.43
CA CYS A 332 -4.11 10.17 21.65
C CYS A 332 -5.34 9.87 22.53
N THR A 333 -5.16 9.00 23.53
CA THR A 333 -6.24 8.57 24.43
C THR A 333 -6.59 9.60 25.50
N THR A 334 -5.93 10.77 25.52
CA THR A 334 -6.36 11.90 26.35
C THR A 334 -7.62 12.55 25.79
N CYS A 335 -7.83 12.45 24.47
CA CYS A 335 -8.91 13.13 23.76
C CYS A 335 -10.01 12.18 23.28
N HIS A 336 -9.71 10.90 23.03
CA HIS A 336 -10.73 9.94 22.60
C HIS A 336 -10.50 8.54 23.18
N ASP A 337 -11.58 7.85 23.51
CA ASP A 337 -11.54 6.42 23.84
C ASP A 337 -11.50 5.60 22.53
N PRO A 338 -10.47 4.78 22.29
CA PRO A 338 -10.43 3.91 21.11
C PRO A 338 -11.56 2.87 21.07
N HIS A 339 -12.24 2.58 22.19
CA HIS A 339 -13.37 1.64 22.25
C HIS A 339 -14.72 2.29 21.97
N GLU A 340 -14.79 3.61 21.86
CA GLU A 340 -16.02 4.33 21.56
C GLU A 340 -15.90 5.13 20.26
N SER A 341 -17.01 5.27 19.54
CA SER A 341 -17.00 6.03 18.29
C SER A 341 -17.02 7.52 18.59
N PRO A 342 -16.12 8.34 18.02
CA PRO A 342 -16.17 9.81 18.15
C PRO A 342 -17.49 10.44 17.67
N ARG A 343 -18.26 9.72 16.86
CA ARG A 343 -19.61 10.13 16.43
C ARG A 343 -20.64 10.08 17.56
N VAL A 344 -20.34 9.37 18.64
CA VAL A 344 -21.20 9.23 19.84
C VAL A 344 -20.81 10.26 20.89
N SER A 345 -19.52 10.44 21.18
CA SER A 345 -19.01 11.43 22.16
C SER A 345 -19.27 12.89 21.75
N GLY A 346 -19.21 13.18 20.45
CA GLY A 346 -19.47 14.52 19.93
C GLY A 346 -18.34 15.52 20.18
N ARG A 347 -18.49 16.74 19.66
CA ARG A 347 -17.43 17.78 19.68
C ARG A 347 -17.12 18.32 21.08
N GLU A 348 -18.09 18.32 21.98
CA GLU A 348 -17.96 18.95 23.29
C GLU A 348 -16.97 18.24 24.19
N GLU A 349 -16.91 16.91 24.12
CA GLU A 349 -15.94 16.11 24.88
C GLU A 349 -14.49 16.52 24.56
N PHE A 350 -14.20 16.82 23.30
CA PHE A 350 -12.87 17.30 22.90
C PHE A 350 -12.58 18.72 23.41
N ASN A 351 -13.60 19.60 23.43
CA ASN A 351 -13.45 20.95 23.99
C ASN A 351 -13.22 20.90 25.51
N ASP A 352 -13.84 19.95 26.21
CA ASP A 352 -13.61 19.71 27.64
C ASP A 352 -12.16 19.31 27.94
N THR A 353 -11.54 18.50 27.09
CA THR A 353 -10.11 18.18 27.21
C THR A 353 -9.25 19.44 27.17
N CYS A 354 -9.53 20.37 26.25
CA CYS A 354 -8.82 21.65 26.18
C CYS A 354 -9.00 22.46 27.47
N ARG A 355 -10.24 22.56 27.94
CA ARG A 355 -10.56 23.30 29.18
C ARG A 355 -9.86 22.70 30.39
N GLY A 356 -9.71 21.39 30.46
CA GLY A 356 -8.97 20.71 31.54
C GLY A 356 -7.60 21.33 31.88
N CYS A 357 -6.90 21.91 30.90
CA CYS A 357 -5.64 22.63 31.09
C CYS A 357 -5.75 24.17 30.95
N HIS A 358 -6.81 24.69 30.33
CA HIS A 358 -7.01 26.12 30.02
C HIS A 358 -8.11 26.78 30.89
N ASN A 359 -8.13 26.52 32.20
CA ASN A 359 -9.15 27.01 33.13
C ASN A 359 -8.82 28.34 33.84
N SER A 360 -7.67 28.98 33.55
CA SER A 360 -7.26 30.24 34.20
C SER A 360 -8.06 31.45 33.69
N PRO A 361 -8.73 32.24 34.54
CA PRO A 361 -9.38 33.48 34.13
C PRO A 361 -8.34 34.48 33.62
N GLY A 362 -8.36 34.79 32.31
CA GLY A 362 -7.51 35.82 31.69
C GLY A 362 -6.43 35.33 30.70
N GLU A 363 -6.16 34.02 30.59
CA GLU A 363 -5.16 33.49 29.64
C GLU A 363 -5.72 33.23 28.23
N VAL A 364 -7.04 33.14 28.08
CA VAL A 364 -7.69 32.89 26.78
C VAL A 364 -8.22 34.20 26.19
N GLN A 365 -7.33 35.05 25.66
CA GLN A 365 -7.75 36.12 24.75
C GLN A 365 -8.01 35.52 23.38
N CYS A 366 -9.26 35.11 23.14
CA CYS A 366 -9.70 34.74 21.80
C CYS A 366 -9.72 36.01 20.93
N GLY A 367 -8.78 36.11 19.98
CA GLY A 367 -8.67 37.26 19.07
C GLY A 367 -9.77 37.37 18.02
N MET A 368 -10.78 36.49 18.04
CA MET A 368 -11.92 36.53 17.12
C MET A 368 -13.16 37.00 17.87
N ALA A 369 -13.56 38.25 17.62
CA ALA A 369 -14.73 38.90 18.25
C ALA A 369 -16.10 38.23 17.94
N ALA A 370 -16.12 37.12 17.19
CA ALA A 370 -17.34 36.47 16.70
C ALA A 370 -17.33 34.92 16.78
N ALA A 371 -16.31 34.28 17.37
CA ALA A 371 -16.36 32.82 17.57
C ALA A 371 -17.17 32.51 18.84
N PRO A 372 -18.12 31.54 18.82
CA PRO A 372 -18.78 31.11 20.04
C PRO A 372 -17.69 30.68 21.01
N ALA A 373 -17.71 31.25 22.22
CA ALA A 373 -16.59 31.28 23.17
C ALA A 373 -16.12 29.89 23.72
N GLN A 374 -16.49 28.78 23.06
CA GLN A 374 -16.40 27.42 23.58
C GLN A 374 -16.01 26.34 22.53
N ASP A 375 -15.89 26.64 21.22
CA ASP A 375 -15.47 25.66 20.19
C ASP A 375 -13.96 25.72 19.90
N CYS A 376 -13.16 25.20 20.83
CA CYS A 376 -11.70 25.14 20.74
C CYS A 376 -11.25 24.34 19.50
N VAL A 377 -11.81 23.14 19.31
CA VAL A 377 -11.40 22.24 18.21
C VAL A 377 -11.77 22.79 16.83
N GLY A 378 -12.88 23.54 16.71
CA GLY A 378 -13.24 24.21 15.45
C GLY A 378 -12.25 25.28 14.99
N CYS A 379 -11.54 25.92 15.93
CA CYS A 379 -10.57 26.96 15.63
C CYS A 379 -9.13 26.41 15.53
N HIS A 380 -8.75 25.49 16.43
CA HIS A 380 -7.37 25.03 16.61
C HIS A 380 -7.05 23.70 15.93
N MET A 381 -8.06 22.94 15.52
CA MET A 381 -7.93 21.63 14.85
C MET A 381 -8.79 21.62 13.58
N LYS A 382 -8.54 22.56 12.67
CA LYS A 382 -9.35 22.71 11.45
C LYS A 382 -9.27 21.48 10.55
N ALA A 383 -10.35 21.18 9.85
CA ALA A 383 -10.32 20.16 8.82
C ALA A 383 -9.58 20.68 7.57
N GLY A 384 -8.76 19.82 6.97
CA GLY A 384 -8.07 20.05 5.70
C GLY A 384 -8.32 18.90 4.72
N GLY A 385 -7.91 19.06 3.47
CA GLY A 385 -7.84 17.97 2.50
C GLY A 385 -6.70 17.01 2.82
N THR A 386 -6.64 15.88 2.10
CA THR A 386 -5.56 14.91 2.21
C THR A 386 -4.79 14.74 0.91
N ARG A 387 -3.46 14.66 1.01
CA ARG A 387 -2.56 14.58 -0.15
C ARG A 387 -2.60 13.22 -0.86
N ASP A 388 -2.73 12.16 -0.07
CA ASP A 388 -2.61 10.77 -0.50
C ASP A 388 -3.96 10.14 -0.87
N ILE A 389 -5.05 10.66 -0.31
CA ILE A 389 -6.42 10.20 -0.60
C ILE A 389 -7.24 11.36 -1.18
N PRO A 390 -7.69 11.31 -2.44
CA PRO A 390 -8.49 12.37 -3.02
C PRO A 390 -9.89 12.43 -2.38
N HIS A 391 -10.60 13.54 -2.55
CA HIS A 391 -12.00 13.73 -2.13
C HIS A 391 -12.30 13.60 -0.63
N VAL A 392 -11.27 13.48 0.22
CA VAL A 392 -11.40 13.34 1.66
C VAL A 392 -10.99 14.65 2.35
N HIS A 393 -11.79 15.05 3.34
CA HIS A 393 -11.42 16.05 4.32
C HIS A 393 -11.28 15.38 5.67
N PHE A 394 -10.25 15.74 6.42
CA PHE A 394 -9.91 15.12 7.69
C PHE A 394 -9.56 16.20 8.73
N THR A 395 -9.76 15.91 10.01
CA THR A 395 -9.40 16.82 11.11
C THR A 395 -7.89 16.84 11.29
N ASP A 396 -7.31 18.04 11.20
CA ASP A 396 -5.90 18.25 11.47
C ASP A 396 -5.59 18.11 12.96
N HIS A 397 -4.67 17.21 13.30
CA HIS A 397 -4.26 16.98 14.70
C HIS A 397 -3.14 17.92 15.15
N TYR A 398 -2.65 18.82 14.28
CA TYR A 398 -1.70 19.86 14.68
C TYR A 398 -2.44 21.05 15.29
N ILE A 399 -2.55 21.01 16.61
CA ILE A 399 -3.19 22.01 17.47
C ILE A 399 -2.34 23.28 17.48
N ARG A 400 -2.82 24.33 16.81
CA ARG A 400 -2.12 25.61 16.70
C ARG A 400 -3.07 26.80 16.61
N LYS A 401 -2.56 28.00 16.88
CA LYS A 401 -3.23 29.24 16.51
C LYS A 401 -2.96 29.48 15.03
N LEU A 402 -4.00 29.46 14.20
CA LEU A 402 -3.86 29.81 12.78
C LEU A 402 -3.71 31.34 12.66
N PRO A 403 -2.73 31.85 11.90
CA PRO A 403 -2.62 33.27 11.65
C PRO A 403 -3.88 33.81 10.95
N ALA A 404 -4.26 35.05 11.25
CA ALA A 404 -5.29 35.74 10.48
C ALA A 404 -4.72 36.03 9.09
N ALA A 405 -5.14 35.24 8.09
CA ALA A 405 -4.78 35.40 6.68
C ALA A 405 -3.29 35.67 6.43
N ALA A 406 -2.44 34.65 6.54
CA ALA A 406 -1.07 34.71 6.05
C ALA A 406 -0.89 33.73 4.88
N ASP A 407 -0.86 34.33 3.69
CA ASP A 407 -0.22 33.89 2.45
C ASP A 407 -0.26 32.40 2.08
N ALA A 408 -1.21 32.08 1.20
CA ALA A 408 -1.17 30.92 0.29
C ALA A 408 -0.05 31.03 -0.77
N ALA A 409 1.04 31.73 -0.48
CA ALA A 409 2.09 32.10 -1.42
C ALA A 409 3.44 31.53 -0.98
N ASN A 410 3.60 30.20 -1.05
CA ASN A 410 4.90 29.62 -1.40
C ASN A 410 4.76 28.19 -1.92
N ARG A 411 4.07 28.02 -3.06
CA ARG A 411 3.98 26.74 -3.77
C ARG A 411 5.11 26.51 -4.78
N SER A 412 6.08 27.42 -4.90
CA SER A 412 6.85 27.56 -6.15
C SER A 412 8.32 27.16 -6.13
N ASN A 413 8.86 26.55 -5.07
CA ASN A 413 10.27 26.12 -5.05
C ASN A 413 10.48 24.74 -4.42
N LEU A 414 9.69 23.74 -4.83
CA LEU A 414 10.00 22.36 -4.50
C LEU A 414 11.02 21.81 -5.50
N PRO A 415 12.09 21.14 -5.02
CA PRO A 415 12.96 20.41 -5.92
C PRO A 415 12.12 19.41 -6.72
N ALA A 416 12.45 19.24 -8.00
CA ALA A 416 11.72 18.35 -8.91
C ALA A 416 11.58 16.91 -8.37
N VAL A 417 12.47 16.51 -7.46
CA VAL A 417 12.42 15.24 -6.73
C VAL A 417 12.62 15.54 -5.23
N PRO A 418 11.54 15.54 -4.42
CA PRO A 418 11.66 15.91 -3.02
C PRO A 418 12.37 14.84 -2.18
N PRO A 419 13.23 15.22 -1.21
CA PRO A 419 14.02 14.28 -0.42
C PRO A 419 13.14 13.46 0.53
N LEU A 420 13.61 12.30 1.00
CA LEU A 420 12.96 11.55 2.08
C LEU A 420 13.55 11.98 3.43
N LEU A 421 12.69 12.39 4.36
CA LEU A 421 13.00 12.81 5.73
C LEU A 421 12.59 11.72 6.74
N PRO A 422 13.41 11.45 7.76
CA PRO A 422 13.06 10.47 8.80
C PRO A 422 11.98 11.03 9.73
N MET A 423 10.85 10.33 9.81
CA MET A 423 9.79 10.57 10.81
C MET A 423 10.00 9.73 12.05
N LEU A 424 10.60 8.55 11.87
CA LEU A 424 10.98 7.62 12.92
C LEU A 424 12.29 6.97 12.50
N GLN A 425 13.34 7.15 13.29
CA GLN A 425 14.64 6.55 12.98
C GLN A 425 15.48 6.37 14.25
N ALA A 426 16.26 5.29 14.29
CA ALA A 426 17.28 5.04 15.30
C ALA A 426 18.41 4.20 14.66
N GLY A 427 19.46 3.95 15.44
CA GLY A 427 20.64 3.19 15.02
C GLY A 427 21.85 4.10 14.81
N GLU A 428 23.01 3.49 14.60
CA GLU A 428 24.26 4.20 14.32
C GLU A 428 24.20 4.94 12.96
N PRO A 429 25.01 6.00 12.73
CA PRO A 429 24.97 6.77 11.49
C PRO A 429 25.04 5.92 10.21
N ALA A 430 25.86 4.87 10.21
CA ALA A 430 25.98 3.95 9.07
C ALA A 430 24.67 3.16 8.80
N GLU A 431 23.97 2.75 9.86
CA GLU A 431 22.68 2.07 9.76
C GLU A 431 21.59 3.03 9.30
N GLN A 432 21.62 4.29 9.76
CA GLN A 432 20.69 5.32 9.32
C GLN A 432 20.82 5.63 7.83
N LEU A 433 22.05 5.65 7.31
CA LEU A 433 22.32 5.74 5.87
C LEU A 433 21.73 4.54 5.12
N MET A 434 21.92 3.33 5.65
CA MET A 434 21.39 2.09 5.07
C MET A 434 19.85 2.13 4.96
N GLN A 435 19.18 2.42 6.08
CA GLN A 435 17.72 2.52 6.16
C GLN A 435 17.18 3.56 5.16
N ARG A 436 17.83 4.72 5.06
CA ARG A 436 17.41 5.77 4.11
C ARG A 436 17.68 5.38 2.66
N GLY A 437 18.78 4.70 2.37
CA GLY A 437 19.09 4.18 1.03
C GLY A 437 18.05 3.16 0.56
N LEU A 438 17.65 2.24 1.44
CA LEU A 438 16.54 1.30 1.20
C LEU A 438 15.22 2.04 0.96
N ALA A 439 14.92 3.06 1.77
CA ALA A 439 13.72 3.88 1.61
C ALA A 439 13.65 4.51 0.21
N TYR A 440 14.74 5.07 -0.29
CA TYR A 440 14.77 5.66 -1.63
C TYR A 440 14.50 4.65 -2.75
N PHE A 441 15.09 3.46 -2.66
CA PHE A 441 14.86 2.40 -3.64
C PHE A 441 13.39 1.94 -3.62
N GLN A 442 12.86 1.63 -2.43
CA GLN A 442 11.48 1.19 -2.30
C GLN A 442 10.48 2.30 -2.68
N PHE A 443 10.75 3.56 -2.37
CA PHE A 443 9.92 4.70 -2.78
C PHE A 443 9.88 4.86 -4.31
N HIS A 444 11.01 4.64 -4.99
CA HIS A 444 11.05 4.63 -6.46
C HIS A 444 10.15 3.53 -7.04
N GLN A 445 10.19 2.34 -6.46
CA GLN A 445 9.44 1.18 -6.95
C GLN A 445 7.93 1.27 -6.69
N THR A 446 7.52 1.86 -5.57
CA THR A 446 6.14 1.75 -5.07
C THR A 446 5.34 3.04 -5.13
N MET A 447 6.01 4.19 -5.18
CA MET A 447 5.36 5.50 -5.11
C MET A 447 5.61 6.33 -6.36
N ILE A 448 6.85 6.77 -6.58
CA ILE A 448 7.21 7.68 -7.68
C ILE A 448 8.44 7.16 -8.41
N ALA A 449 8.25 6.67 -9.63
CA ALA A 449 9.31 6.19 -10.49
C ALA A 449 10.18 7.34 -11.05
N ALA A 450 11.03 7.92 -10.19
CA ALA A 450 11.98 8.98 -10.56
C ALA A 450 13.44 8.47 -10.49
N PRO A 451 14.23 8.56 -11.59
CA PRO A 451 15.61 8.08 -11.61
C PRO A 451 16.52 8.68 -10.52
N ALA A 452 16.29 9.93 -10.09
CA ALA A 452 17.09 10.57 -9.03
C ALA A 452 16.96 9.88 -7.66
N TYR A 453 15.87 9.14 -7.42
CA TYR A 453 15.76 8.30 -6.22
C TYR A 453 16.69 7.09 -6.28
N LEU A 454 16.95 6.53 -7.47
CA LEU A 454 17.94 5.48 -7.65
C LEU A 454 19.36 5.99 -7.37
N ASP A 455 19.67 7.23 -7.78
CA ASP A 455 20.95 7.87 -7.45
C ASP A 455 21.15 8.01 -5.94
N SER A 456 20.10 8.46 -5.25
CA SER A 456 20.11 8.61 -3.79
C SER A 456 20.26 7.27 -3.08
N ALA A 457 19.54 6.23 -3.55
CA ALA A 457 19.66 4.87 -3.03
C ALA A 457 21.10 4.35 -3.19
N ILE A 458 21.67 4.43 -4.40
CA ILE A 458 23.04 3.97 -4.70
C ILE A 458 24.07 4.68 -3.81
N ALA A 459 23.98 6.01 -3.71
CA ALA A 459 24.93 6.80 -2.94
C ALA A 459 24.89 6.44 -1.44
N LEU A 460 23.70 6.35 -0.85
CA LEU A 460 23.52 6.09 0.58
C LEU A 460 23.86 4.65 0.95
N LEU A 461 23.41 3.66 0.17
CA LEU A 461 23.73 2.25 0.39
C LEU A 461 25.24 2.00 0.25
N THR A 462 25.89 2.60 -0.76
CA THR A 462 27.35 2.50 -0.91
C THR A 462 28.09 3.14 0.26
N ALA A 463 27.64 4.30 0.74
CA ALA A 463 28.23 4.97 1.90
C ALA A 463 28.07 4.13 3.19
N ALA A 464 26.90 3.55 3.41
CA ALA A 464 26.64 2.66 4.53
C ALA A 464 27.59 1.45 4.51
N LYS A 465 27.74 0.79 3.35
CA LYS A 465 28.66 -0.35 3.19
C LYS A 465 30.13 0.02 3.39
N ARG A 466 30.57 1.21 2.97
CA ARG A 466 31.93 1.71 3.26
C ARG A 466 32.18 1.91 4.75
N GLN A 467 31.12 2.24 5.50
CA GLN A 467 31.14 2.33 6.96
C GLN A 467 30.84 0.97 7.64
N GLN A 468 30.98 -0.13 6.90
CA GLN A 468 30.80 -1.50 7.39
C GLN A 468 29.39 -1.83 7.91
N ALA A 469 28.37 -1.02 7.57
CA ALA A 469 26.97 -1.39 7.79
C ALA A 469 26.49 -2.30 6.66
N GLN A 470 25.97 -3.47 7.01
CA GLN A 470 25.43 -4.48 6.10
C GLN A 470 24.25 -5.18 6.78
N ARG A 471 23.24 -5.56 6.00
CA ARG A 471 22.19 -6.46 6.49
C ARG A 471 22.63 -7.91 6.36
N GLN A 472 21.98 -8.82 7.06
CA GLN A 472 22.18 -10.25 6.91
C GLN A 472 21.22 -10.81 5.87
N ASP A 473 20.02 -10.23 5.73
CA ASP A 473 18.99 -10.69 4.79
C ASP A 473 19.23 -10.41 3.30
N GLY A 474 20.30 -9.71 2.92
CA GLY A 474 20.59 -9.46 1.52
C GLY A 474 19.94 -8.20 0.92
N GLU A 475 19.01 -7.56 1.62
CA GLU A 475 18.10 -6.57 1.01
C GLU A 475 18.83 -5.29 0.57
N ASP A 476 19.93 -4.92 1.24
CA ASP A 476 20.77 -3.79 0.81
C ASP A 476 21.49 -4.03 -0.52
N ASP A 477 21.96 -5.25 -0.79
CA ASP A 477 22.57 -5.57 -2.09
C ASP A 477 21.52 -5.84 -3.16
N TYR A 478 20.35 -6.37 -2.78
CA TYR A 478 19.22 -6.47 -3.70
C TYR A 478 18.78 -5.07 -4.17
N ALA A 479 18.62 -4.12 -3.25
CA ALA A 479 18.28 -2.74 -3.58
C ALA A 479 19.36 -2.06 -4.43
N LEU A 480 20.64 -2.27 -4.09
CA LEU A 480 21.76 -1.73 -4.87
C LEU A 480 21.80 -2.34 -6.29
N GLY A 481 21.66 -3.65 -6.39
CA GLY A 481 21.64 -4.39 -7.66
C GLY A 481 20.45 -4.04 -8.54
N GLY A 482 19.26 -3.92 -7.95
CA GLY A 482 18.06 -3.44 -8.63
C GLY A 482 18.21 -2.01 -9.13
N ALA A 483 18.76 -1.10 -8.31
CA ALA A 483 19.01 0.27 -8.72
C ALA A 483 20.02 0.36 -9.89
N TYR A 484 21.10 -0.42 -9.84
CA TYR A 484 22.05 -0.52 -10.95
C TYR A 484 21.42 -1.10 -12.22
N PHE A 485 20.60 -2.14 -12.09
CA PHE A 485 19.90 -2.75 -13.21
C PHE A 485 18.98 -1.75 -13.91
N LEU A 486 18.15 -1.01 -13.16
CA LEU A 486 17.26 0.02 -13.68
C LEU A 486 18.01 1.19 -14.33
N LYS A 487 19.27 1.42 -13.94
CA LYS A 487 20.17 2.41 -14.57
C LYS A 487 20.99 1.85 -15.74
N GLY A 488 20.79 0.59 -16.12
CA GLY A 488 21.54 -0.07 -17.20
C GLY A 488 22.99 -0.42 -16.85
N GLN A 489 23.38 -0.32 -15.58
CA GLN A 489 24.75 -0.59 -15.10
C GLN A 489 24.92 -2.09 -14.80
N LEU A 490 24.83 -2.92 -15.84
CA LEU A 490 24.67 -4.38 -15.72
C LEU A 490 25.77 -5.08 -14.93
N ALA A 491 27.05 -4.68 -15.07
CA ALA A 491 28.15 -5.30 -14.34
C ALA A 491 28.08 -5.04 -12.83
N LEU A 492 27.70 -3.82 -12.43
CA LEU A 492 27.50 -3.46 -11.01
C LEU A 492 26.24 -4.14 -10.46
N ALA A 493 25.19 -4.22 -11.27
CA ALA A 493 23.97 -4.94 -10.93
C ALA A 493 24.25 -6.41 -10.64
N GLU A 494 24.98 -7.10 -11.52
CA GLU A 494 25.35 -8.50 -11.32
C GLU A 494 26.15 -8.70 -10.02
N ALA A 495 27.17 -7.88 -9.79
CA ALA A 495 28.03 -8.00 -8.61
C ALA A 495 27.22 -7.88 -7.31
N ALA A 496 26.34 -6.88 -7.22
CA ALA A 496 25.47 -6.70 -6.07
C ALA A 496 24.45 -7.85 -5.94
N LEU A 497 23.79 -8.26 -7.03
CA LEU A 497 22.80 -9.34 -6.97
C LEU A 497 23.40 -10.70 -6.59
N ARG A 498 24.63 -11.00 -7.03
CA ARG A 498 25.36 -12.20 -6.59
C ARG A 498 25.64 -12.15 -5.09
N GLU A 499 26.00 -11.00 -4.56
CA GLU A 499 26.18 -10.81 -3.13
C GLU A 499 24.86 -10.95 -2.35
N ALA A 500 23.76 -10.40 -2.88
CA ALA A 500 22.43 -10.54 -2.30
C ALA A 500 22.02 -12.01 -2.15
N VAL A 501 22.16 -12.82 -3.21
CA VAL A 501 21.80 -14.26 -3.17
C VAL A 501 22.81 -15.10 -2.40
N ARG A 502 24.07 -14.67 -2.29
CA ARG A 502 25.08 -15.31 -1.42
C ARG A 502 24.71 -15.14 0.05
N ARG A 503 24.28 -13.93 0.45
CA ARG A 503 23.84 -13.63 1.82
C ARG A 503 22.49 -14.25 2.14
N ASN A 504 21.57 -14.25 1.18
CA ASN A 504 20.26 -14.85 1.32
C ASN A 504 19.90 -15.75 0.11
N PRO A 505 20.22 -17.05 0.18
CA PRO A 505 19.85 -18.03 -0.84
C PRO A 505 18.34 -18.26 -1.00
N LYS A 506 17.50 -17.66 -0.15
CA LYS A 506 16.03 -17.70 -0.26
C LYS A 506 15.45 -16.44 -0.91
N HIS A 507 16.28 -15.56 -1.44
CA HIS A 507 15.84 -14.30 -2.04
C HIS A 507 15.41 -14.46 -3.51
N GLY A 508 14.21 -15.01 -3.74
CA GLY A 508 13.70 -15.30 -5.09
C GLY A 508 13.67 -14.10 -6.04
N ARG A 509 13.33 -12.90 -5.56
CA ARG A 509 13.38 -11.65 -6.36
C ARG A 509 14.79 -11.28 -6.83
N ALA A 510 15.83 -11.53 -6.03
CA ALA A 510 17.20 -11.22 -6.41
C ALA A 510 17.69 -12.18 -7.50
N TYR A 511 17.33 -13.45 -7.41
CA TYR A 511 17.56 -14.43 -8.48
C TYR A 511 16.87 -14.05 -9.79
N TYR A 512 15.63 -13.57 -9.73
CA TYR A 512 14.90 -13.11 -10.92
C TYR A 512 15.61 -11.93 -11.59
N VAL A 513 16.00 -10.91 -10.84
CA VAL A 513 16.73 -9.76 -11.40
C VAL A 513 18.11 -10.21 -11.92
N LEU A 514 18.80 -11.13 -11.23
CA LEU A 514 20.07 -11.68 -11.68
C LEU A 514 19.92 -12.40 -13.03
N GLY A 515 18.90 -13.25 -13.19
CA GLY A 515 18.61 -13.91 -14.46
C GLY A 515 18.37 -12.90 -15.60
N ASN A 516 17.64 -11.82 -15.30
CA ASN A 516 17.39 -10.74 -16.26
C ASN A 516 18.64 -9.89 -16.60
N VAL A 517 19.62 -9.81 -15.70
CA VAL A 517 20.94 -9.22 -15.99
C VAL A 517 21.77 -10.13 -16.90
N LEU A 518 21.68 -11.45 -16.69
CA LEU A 518 22.47 -12.45 -17.41
C LEU A 518 21.97 -12.73 -18.83
N LEU A 519 20.66 -12.60 -19.09
CA LEU A 519 20.07 -12.84 -20.41
C LEU A 519 20.62 -11.93 -21.52
N PRO A 520 20.65 -10.59 -21.38
CA PRO A 520 21.24 -9.69 -22.37
C PRO A 520 22.76 -9.90 -22.55
N ALA A 521 23.44 -10.41 -21.51
CA ALA A 521 24.85 -10.76 -21.56
C ALA A 521 25.12 -12.09 -22.28
N GLN A 522 24.10 -12.73 -22.86
CA GLN A 522 24.15 -14.04 -23.54
C GLN A 522 24.65 -15.20 -22.66
N ARG A 523 24.60 -15.04 -21.33
CA ARG A 523 24.99 -16.07 -20.35
C ARG A 523 23.79 -16.94 -20.00
N HIS A 524 23.27 -17.62 -21.02
CA HIS A 524 21.98 -18.32 -20.96
C HIS A 524 21.94 -19.42 -19.89
N GLU A 525 23.01 -20.20 -19.73
CA GLU A 525 23.07 -21.26 -18.71
C GLU A 525 23.01 -20.71 -17.29
N GLU A 526 23.72 -19.62 -17.02
CA GLU A 526 23.69 -18.98 -15.70
C GLU A 526 22.34 -18.30 -15.44
N ALA A 527 21.70 -17.74 -16.47
CA ALA A 527 20.35 -17.19 -16.35
C ALA A 527 19.34 -18.30 -16.01
N LEU A 528 19.39 -19.45 -16.69
CA LEU A 528 18.58 -20.63 -16.39
C LEU A 528 18.77 -21.07 -14.93
N GLN A 529 20.02 -21.15 -14.47
CA GLN A 529 20.33 -21.52 -13.10
C GLN A 529 19.79 -20.49 -12.10
N ALA A 530 19.97 -19.20 -12.36
CA ALA A 530 19.46 -18.14 -11.50
C ALA A 530 17.94 -18.23 -11.35
N PHE A 531 17.18 -18.32 -12.45
CA PHE A 531 15.72 -18.46 -12.37
C PHE A 531 15.27 -19.75 -11.68
N ALA A 532 15.94 -20.88 -11.93
CA ALA A 532 15.63 -22.15 -11.27
C ALA A 532 15.88 -22.10 -9.76
N LEU A 533 16.97 -21.46 -9.32
CA LEU A 533 17.22 -21.21 -7.89
C LEU A 533 16.19 -20.25 -7.31
N GLY A 534 15.81 -19.22 -8.06
CA GLY A 534 14.75 -18.29 -7.66
C GLY A 534 13.40 -18.97 -7.46
N GLN A 535 13.04 -19.88 -8.36
CA GLN A 535 11.85 -20.72 -8.27
C GLN A 535 11.86 -21.58 -6.99
N GLN A 536 12.99 -22.20 -6.66
CA GLN A 536 13.14 -23.01 -5.45
C GLN A 536 13.12 -22.16 -4.17
N ALA A 537 13.77 -20.99 -4.23
CA ALA A 537 13.85 -20.03 -3.13
C ALA A 537 12.48 -19.44 -2.78
N GLN A 538 11.66 -19.18 -3.79
CA GLN A 538 10.36 -18.51 -3.64
C GLN A 538 9.34 -19.06 -4.65
N PRO A 539 8.71 -20.23 -4.38
CA PRO A 539 7.81 -20.91 -5.32
C PRO A 539 6.54 -20.12 -5.67
N LEU A 540 6.18 -19.13 -4.86
CA LEU A 540 5.01 -18.26 -5.03
C LEU A 540 5.33 -16.92 -5.71
N PHE A 541 6.57 -16.72 -6.18
CA PHE A 541 6.98 -15.60 -7.03
C PHE A 541 7.10 -16.09 -8.48
N LEU A 542 6.02 -15.94 -9.23
CA LEU A 542 5.80 -16.61 -10.52
C LEU A 542 6.68 -16.08 -11.64
N GLU A 543 7.25 -14.89 -11.47
CA GLU A 543 8.18 -14.25 -12.40
C GLU A 543 9.43 -15.10 -12.63
N ASN A 544 9.87 -15.89 -11.64
CA ASN A 544 10.96 -16.86 -11.84
C ASN A 544 10.58 -17.97 -12.81
N TYR A 545 9.33 -18.45 -12.80
CA TYR A 545 8.85 -19.45 -13.76
C TYR A 545 8.78 -18.87 -15.17
N LEU A 546 8.35 -17.60 -15.31
CA LEU A 546 8.34 -16.90 -16.59
C LEU A 546 9.75 -16.69 -17.14
N GLY A 547 10.68 -16.22 -16.31
CA GLY A 547 12.09 -16.04 -16.69
C GLY A 547 12.73 -17.37 -17.10
N LEU A 548 12.46 -18.45 -16.36
CA LEU A 548 12.93 -19.79 -16.70
C LEU A 548 12.36 -20.26 -18.03
N ALA A 549 11.06 -20.07 -18.28
CA ALA A 549 10.43 -20.42 -19.55
C ALA A 549 11.03 -19.63 -20.72
N GLN A 550 11.25 -18.32 -20.55
CA GLN A 550 11.88 -17.48 -21.57
C GLN A 550 13.30 -17.96 -21.89
N ALA A 551 14.10 -18.25 -20.88
CA ALA A 551 15.46 -18.76 -21.05
C ALA A 551 15.48 -20.15 -21.72
N GLN A 552 14.54 -21.04 -21.37
CA GLN A 552 14.37 -22.35 -21.99
C GLN A 552 13.91 -22.26 -23.45
N MET A 553 13.05 -21.30 -23.79
CA MET A 553 12.67 -21.04 -25.17
C MET A 553 13.87 -20.57 -26.01
N ALA A 554 14.74 -19.73 -25.45
CA ALA A 554 15.94 -19.25 -26.14
C ALA A 554 16.93 -20.40 -26.45
N SER A 555 16.95 -21.45 -25.64
CA SER A 555 17.74 -22.67 -25.86
C SER A 555 16.99 -23.79 -26.61
N GLY A 556 15.78 -23.52 -27.13
CA GLY A 556 14.97 -24.48 -27.89
C GLY A 556 14.24 -25.54 -27.05
N SER A 557 14.30 -25.44 -25.72
CA SER A 557 13.70 -26.38 -24.77
C SER A 557 12.21 -26.10 -24.53
N PHE A 558 11.41 -26.17 -25.59
CA PHE A 558 10.02 -25.72 -25.60
C PHE A 558 9.08 -26.50 -24.66
N ASP A 559 9.28 -27.81 -24.46
CA ASP A 559 8.43 -28.60 -23.56
C ASP A 559 8.66 -28.24 -22.09
N ALA A 560 9.93 -28.00 -21.70
CA ALA A 560 10.27 -27.54 -20.36
C ALA A 560 9.71 -26.12 -20.11
N ALA A 561 9.82 -25.24 -21.11
CA ALA A 561 9.22 -23.91 -21.04
C ALA A 561 7.70 -24.00 -20.84
N ALA A 562 7.00 -24.79 -21.64
CA ALA A 562 5.57 -25.02 -21.50
C ALA A 562 5.19 -25.51 -20.09
N ALA A 563 5.94 -26.45 -19.51
CA ALA A 563 5.69 -26.92 -18.15
C ALA A 563 5.75 -25.78 -17.11
N ASN A 564 6.73 -24.88 -17.21
CA ASN A 564 6.82 -23.71 -16.34
C ASN A 564 5.66 -22.71 -16.54
N LEU A 565 5.30 -22.44 -17.80
CA LEU A 565 4.17 -21.56 -18.12
C LEU A 565 2.84 -22.15 -17.61
N ALA A 566 2.68 -23.47 -17.61
CA ALA A 566 1.50 -24.12 -17.04
C ALA A 566 1.37 -23.84 -15.54
N GLN A 567 2.49 -23.85 -14.80
CA GLN A 567 2.48 -23.52 -13.37
C GLN A 567 2.03 -22.08 -13.13
N VAL A 568 2.54 -21.12 -13.92
CA VAL A 568 2.11 -19.72 -13.82
C VAL A 568 0.60 -19.59 -14.01
N ILE A 569 0.04 -20.22 -15.05
CA ILE A 569 -1.40 -20.15 -15.35
C ILE A 569 -2.25 -20.80 -14.25
N VAL A 570 -1.81 -21.93 -13.70
CA VAL A 570 -2.54 -22.63 -12.62
C VAL A 570 -2.59 -21.77 -11.35
N GLN A 571 -1.50 -21.06 -11.04
CA GLN A 571 -1.43 -20.21 -9.85
C GLN A 571 -2.15 -18.88 -10.06
N ASP A 572 -1.86 -18.17 -11.15
CA ASP A 572 -2.52 -16.91 -11.51
C ASP A 572 -2.62 -16.72 -13.03
N SER A 573 -3.78 -17.11 -13.58
CA SER A 573 -4.08 -16.94 -15.00
C SER A 573 -4.44 -15.51 -15.42
N LEU A 574 -4.48 -14.55 -14.49
CA LEU A 574 -5.05 -13.23 -14.73
C LEU A 574 -3.98 -12.13 -14.68
N SER A 575 -3.00 -12.21 -13.78
CA SER A 575 -1.89 -11.24 -13.70
C SER A 575 -0.76 -11.47 -14.70
N PHE A 576 -0.69 -12.65 -15.31
CA PHE A 576 0.44 -13.05 -16.16
C PHE A 576 0.02 -13.33 -17.61
N PRO A 577 -0.42 -12.31 -18.38
CA PRO A 577 -0.70 -12.45 -19.81
C PRO A 577 0.52 -12.98 -20.60
N GLU A 578 1.74 -12.72 -20.12
CA GLU A 578 3.01 -13.20 -20.64
C GLU A 578 3.02 -14.72 -20.77
N ALA A 579 2.40 -15.45 -19.83
CA ALA A 579 2.37 -16.90 -19.89
C ALA A 579 1.65 -17.40 -21.15
N PHE A 580 0.51 -16.79 -21.48
CA PHE A 580 -0.22 -17.10 -22.72
C PHE A 580 0.54 -16.64 -23.95
N TYR A 581 1.18 -15.48 -23.88
CA TYR A 581 2.01 -14.99 -24.98
C TYR A 581 3.18 -15.94 -25.30
N TYR A 582 3.91 -16.43 -24.29
CA TYR A 582 4.99 -17.39 -24.48
C TYR A 582 4.48 -18.73 -25.02
N TYR A 583 3.33 -19.22 -24.55
CA TYR A 583 2.68 -20.38 -25.18
C TYR A 583 2.36 -20.16 -26.65
N GLY A 584 1.89 -18.97 -27.01
CA GLY A 584 1.64 -18.59 -28.39
C GLY A 584 2.92 -18.63 -29.24
N GLN A 585 4.04 -18.15 -28.69
CA GLN A 585 5.35 -18.24 -29.35
C GLN A 585 5.84 -19.68 -29.51
N ILE A 586 5.66 -20.53 -28.50
CA ILE A 586 6.02 -21.96 -28.58
C ILE A 586 5.22 -22.63 -29.72
N ALA A 587 3.90 -22.44 -29.74
CA ALA A 587 3.02 -22.97 -30.79
C ALA A 587 3.40 -22.41 -32.18
N HIS A 588 3.72 -21.12 -32.28
CA HIS A 588 4.17 -20.51 -33.53
C HIS A 588 5.45 -21.14 -34.07
N ASN A 589 6.45 -21.36 -33.21
CA ASN A 589 7.71 -22.03 -33.58
C ASN A 589 7.49 -23.48 -34.04
N ARG A 590 6.48 -24.16 -33.47
CA ARG A 590 6.03 -25.50 -33.91
C ARG A 590 5.17 -25.47 -35.17
N ARG A 591 4.92 -24.29 -35.76
CA ARG A 591 4.01 -24.07 -36.90
C ARG A 591 2.55 -24.43 -36.61
N GLU A 592 2.17 -24.48 -35.34
CA GLU A 592 0.80 -24.68 -34.86
C GLU A 592 0.05 -23.34 -34.84
N PHE A 593 -0.10 -22.70 -36.00
CA PHE A 593 -0.53 -21.30 -36.10
C PHE A 593 -1.91 -21.02 -35.49
N ALA A 594 -2.85 -21.96 -35.62
CA ALA A 594 -4.17 -21.83 -35.01
C ALA A 594 -4.10 -21.81 -33.47
N ALA A 595 -3.25 -22.67 -32.88
CA ALA A 595 -3.00 -22.67 -31.44
C ALA A 595 -2.28 -21.38 -31.01
N ALA A 596 -1.28 -20.94 -31.77
CA ALA A 596 -0.58 -19.68 -31.51
C ALA A 596 -1.54 -18.49 -31.41
N ARG A 597 -2.43 -18.31 -32.40
CA ARG A 597 -3.46 -17.26 -32.38
C ARG A 597 -4.42 -17.37 -31.19
N SER A 598 -4.82 -18.60 -30.85
CA SER A 598 -5.69 -18.83 -29.69
C SER A 598 -5.02 -18.36 -28.39
N PHE A 599 -3.74 -18.67 -28.20
CA PHE A 599 -2.97 -18.24 -27.04
C PHE A 599 -2.71 -16.74 -27.03
N TYR A 600 -2.33 -16.12 -28.15
CA TYR A 600 -2.19 -14.66 -28.22
C TYR A 600 -3.51 -13.94 -27.94
N ARG A 601 -4.64 -14.45 -28.42
CA ARG A 601 -5.97 -13.90 -28.09
C ARG A 601 -6.26 -14.00 -26.58
N ARG A 602 -5.83 -15.07 -25.91
CA ARG A 602 -5.97 -15.20 -24.45
C ARG A 602 -5.10 -14.19 -23.71
N ALA A 603 -3.88 -13.92 -24.19
CA ALA A 603 -3.02 -12.86 -23.66
C ALA A 603 -3.68 -11.47 -23.82
N LEU A 604 -4.19 -11.16 -25.01
CA LEU A 604 -4.87 -9.89 -25.32
C LEU A 604 -6.19 -9.70 -24.57
N ALA A 605 -6.89 -10.79 -24.26
CA ALA A 605 -8.09 -10.76 -23.41
C ALA A 605 -7.78 -10.42 -21.94
N ARG A 606 -6.50 -10.43 -21.52
CA ARG A 606 -6.04 -10.01 -20.18
C ARG A 606 -5.34 -8.66 -20.22
N ASN A 607 -4.50 -8.46 -21.23
CA ASN A 607 -3.84 -7.18 -21.50
C ASN A 607 -4.05 -6.79 -22.97
N PRO A 608 -5.03 -5.92 -23.28
CA PRO A 608 -5.30 -5.48 -24.65
C PRO A 608 -4.19 -4.60 -25.23
N ASP A 609 -3.25 -4.13 -24.41
CA ASP A 609 -2.13 -3.26 -24.78
C ASP A 609 -0.82 -4.03 -24.98
N MET A 610 -0.85 -5.36 -24.92
CA MET A 610 0.35 -6.18 -25.12
C MET A 610 0.80 -6.15 -26.60
N ILE A 611 1.61 -5.15 -26.95
CA ILE A 611 2.11 -4.89 -28.33
C ILE A 611 2.73 -6.16 -28.94
N LEU A 612 3.54 -6.88 -28.17
CA LEU A 612 4.19 -8.11 -28.65
C LEU A 612 3.19 -9.20 -29.05
N ALA A 613 2.06 -9.32 -28.34
CA ALA A 613 1.02 -10.28 -28.70
C ALA A 613 0.29 -9.87 -29.99
N TRP A 614 0.03 -8.58 -30.20
CA TRP A 614 -0.50 -8.06 -31.47
C TRP A 614 0.47 -8.28 -32.63
N LEU A 615 1.76 -7.94 -32.45
CA LEU A 615 2.79 -8.13 -33.47
C LEU A 615 2.89 -9.59 -33.88
N ASN A 616 2.96 -10.52 -32.93
CA ASN A 616 3.12 -11.94 -33.21
C ASN A 616 1.84 -12.58 -33.76
N THR A 617 0.65 -12.07 -33.39
CA THR A 617 -0.61 -12.47 -34.05
C THR A 617 -0.59 -12.03 -35.52
N GLY A 618 -0.17 -10.79 -35.80
CA GLY A 618 -0.01 -10.27 -37.16
C GLY A 618 1.03 -11.04 -37.98
N ALA A 619 2.19 -11.34 -37.38
CA ALA A 619 3.23 -12.16 -38.01
C ALA A 619 2.73 -13.58 -38.31
N THR A 620 1.96 -14.18 -37.40
CA THR A 620 1.31 -15.49 -37.65
C THR A 620 0.38 -15.43 -38.87
N HIS A 621 -0.41 -14.36 -39.01
CA HIS A 621 -1.24 -14.17 -40.19
C HIS A 621 -0.42 -13.94 -41.47
N VAL A 622 0.73 -13.25 -41.39
CA VAL A 622 1.67 -13.10 -42.52
C VAL A 622 2.17 -14.45 -43.01
N PHE A 623 2.57 -15.36 -42.11
CA PHE A 623 3.01 -16.71 -42.49
C PHE A 623 1.91 -17.53 -43.19
N GLU A 624 0.65 -17.30 -42.81
CA GLU A 624 -0.52 -17.90 -43.46
C GLU A 624 -0.99 -17.13 -44.70
N GLN A 625 -0.31 -16.04 -45.09
CA GLN A 625 -0.69 -15.14 -46.18
C GLN A 625 -2.07 -14.48 -46.00
N ASN A 626 -2.53 -14.37 -44.76
CA ASN A 626 -3.78 -13.70 -44.37
C ASN A 626 -3.55 -12.19 -44.19
N TRP A 627 -3.16 -11.51 -45.27
CA TRP A 627 -2.66 -10.12 -45.25
C TRP A 627 -3.61 -9.12 -44.59
N ARG A 628 -4.93 -9.21 -44.84
CA ARG A 628 -5.91 -8.29 -44.24
C ARG A 628 -6.02 -8.45 -42.73
N ALA A 629 -5.99 -9.70 -42.23
CA ALA A 629 -6.01 -9.97 -40.80
C ALA A 629 -4.72 -9.50 -40.11
N ALA A 630 -3.58 -9.65 -40.78
CA ALA A 630 -2.31 -9.12 -40.30
C ALA A 630 -2.33 -7.59 -40.19
N ILE A 631 -2.85 -6.89 -41.20
CA ILE A 631 -3.00 -5.43 -41.18
C ILE A 631 -3.86 -4.98 -40.00
N ALA A 632 -4.99 -5.65 -39.73
CA ALA A 632 -5.84 -5.31 -38.59
C ALA A 632 -5.09 -5.41 -37.24
N CYS A 633 -4.20 -6.39 -37.09
CA CYS A 633 -3.36 -6.54 -35.90
C CYS A 633 -2.34 -5.39 -35.78
N PHE A 634 -1.71 -4.99 -36.88
CA PHE A 634 -0.78 -3.87 -36.88
C PHE A 634 -1.49 -2.53 -36.66
N ASP A 635 -2.70 -2.37 -37.19
CA ASP A 635 -3.54 -1.19 -36.96
C ASP A 635 -3.94 -1.02 -35.50
N ALA A 636 -4.23 -2.12 -34.79
CA ALA A 636 -4.48 -2.07 -33.34
C ALA A 636 -3.28 -1.48 -32.55
N ILE A 637 -2.04 -1.73 -33.01
CA ILE A 637 -0.84 -1.12 -32.41
C ILE A 637 -0.74 0.35 -32.82
N LEU A 638 -0.90 0.64 -34.12
CA LEU A 638 -0.72 1.98 -34.68
C LEU A 638 -1.78 3.00 -34.24
N GLN A 639 -2.95 2.54 -33.82
CA GLN A 639 -3.95 3.39 -33.18
C GLN A 639 -3.42 4.03 -31.88
N ARG A 640 -2.55 3.34 -31.14
CA ARG A 640 -1.99 3.79 -29.86
C ARG A 640 -0.59 4.34 -29.99
N LEU A 641 0.20 3.73 -30.87
CA LEU A 641 1.58 4.11 -31.17
C LEU A 641 1.71 4.37 -32.67
N PRO A 642 1.29 5.55 -33.16
CA PRO A 642 1.27 5.85 -34.59
C PRO A 642 2.62 5.68 -35.28
N ASP A 643 3.72 5.89 -34.54
CA ASP A 643 5.09 5.84 -35.04
C ASP A 643 5.82 4.53 -34.73
N HIS A 644 5.08 3.46 -34.37
CA HIS A 644 5.68 2.16 -34.08
C HIS A 644 6.21 1.49 -35.37
N VAL A 645 7.49 1.73 -35.66
CA VAL A 645 8.17 1.34 -36.90
C VAL A 645 8.00 -0.15 -37.27
N PRO A 646 8.16 -1.14 -36.36
CA PRO A 646 7.97 -2.54 -36.74
C PRO A 646 6.54 -2.85 -37.22
N ALA A 647 5.53 -2.19 -36.67
CA ALA A 647 4.13 -2.38 -37.10
C ALA A 647 3.88 -1.70 -38.46
N LEU A 648 4.42 -0.49 -38.67
CA LEU A 648 4.38 0.19 -39.97
C LEU A 648 5.03 -0.66 -41.07
N MET A 649 6.22 -1.19 -40.82
CA MET A 649 6.95 -2.02 -41.78
C MET A 649 6.19 -3.30 -42.13
N ASN A 650 5.69 -4.03 -41.13
CA ASN A 650 4.92 -5.24 -41.39
C ASN A 650 3.60 -4.94 -42.13
N LYS A 651 2.92 -3.82 -41.81
CA LYS A 651 1.74 -3.36 -42.55
C LYS A 651 2.07 -3.03 -44.01
N ALA A 652 3.17 -2.34 -44.28
CA ALA A 652 3.60 -2.02 -45.63
C ALA A 652 3.89 -3.27 -46.48
N VAL A 653 4.53 -4.29 -45.88
CA VAL A 653 4.75 -5.59 -46.53
C VAL A 653 3.42 -6.26 -46.87
N CYS A 654 2.44 -6.25 -45.97
CA CYS A 654 1.11 -6.82 -46.23
C CYS A 654 0.38 -6.08 -47.37
N LEU A 655 0.40 -4.75 -47.38
CA LEU A 655 -0.22 -3.93 -48.43
C LEU A 655 0.41 -4.19 -49.80
N ARG A 656 1.75 -4.30 -49.85
CA ARG A 656 2.47 -4.68 -51.07
C ARG A 656 2.02 -6.05 -51.60
N ASN A 657 1.82 -7.03 -50.72
CA ASN A 657 1.34 -8.37 -51.12
C ASN A 657 -0.14 -8.37 -51.56
N LEU A 658 -0.94 -7.39 -51.11
CA LEU A 658 -2.29 -7.16 -51.60
C LEU A 658 -2.34 -6.35 -52.91
N GLY A 659 -1.19 -5.87 -53.43
CA GLY A 659 -1.11 -5.01 -54.61
C GLY A 659 -1.44 -3.54 -54.34
N GLU A 660 -1.64 -3.15 -53.07
CA GLU A 660 -1.95 -1.78 -52.64
C GLU A 660 -0.66 -0.92 -52.56
N ASN A 661 0.11 -0.90 -53.66
CA ASN A 661 1.47 -0.35 -53.72
C ASN A 661 1.54 1.13 -53.34
N LYS A 662 0.51 1.93 -53.66
CA LYS A 662 0.47 3.35 -53.29
C LYS A 662 0.40 3.53 -51.77
N ALA A 663 -0.48 2.78 -51.10
CA ALA A 663 -0.61 2.81 -49.65
C ALA A 663 0.67 2.28 -48.96
N ALA A 664 1.26 1.21 -49.50
CA ALA A 664 2.55 0.70 -49.02
C ALA A 664 3.66 1.76 -49.12
N ARG A 665 3.80 2.46 -50.25
CA ARG A 665 4.80 3.54 -50.42
C ARG A 665 4.59 4.68 -49.43
N THR A 666 3.36 5.09 -49.16
CA THR A 666 3.07 6.12 -48.14
C THR A 666 3.59 5.72 -46.77
N ILE A 667 3.33 4.48 -46.35
CA ILE A 667 3.80 3.98 -45.05
C ILE A 667 5.33 3.86 -45.02
N VAL A 668 5.95 3.36 -46.10
CA VAL A 668 7.41 3.21 -46.19
C VAL A 668 8.11 4.58 -46.12
N ASN A 669 7.58 5.59 -46.80
CA ASN A 669 8.11 6.95 -46.72
C ASN A 669 7.99 7.53 -45.30
N ARG A 670 6.88 7.23 -44.59
CA ARG A 670 6.74 7.59 -43.18
C ARG A 670 7.81 6.92 -42.33
N VAL A 671 8.07 5.62 -42.52
CA VAL A 671 9.15 4.92 -41.81
C VAL A 671 10.50 5.56 -42.11
N LEU A 672 10.80 5.91 -43.37
CA LEU A 672 12.06 6.60 -43.73
C LEU A 672 12.15 8.03 -43.18
N THR A 673 11.02 8.66 -42.86
CA THR A 673 11.01 9.96 -42.15
C THR A 673 11.38 9.78 -40.67
N LEU A 674 10.89 8.70 -40.04
CA LEU A 674 11.19 8.36 -38.64
C LEU A 674 12.61 7.79 -38.48
N GLU A 675 13.03 6.95 -39.42
CA GLU A 675 14.31 6.25 -39.45
C GLU A 675 14.92 6.28 -40.87
N PRO A 676 15.68 7.36 -41.22
CA PRO A 676 16.23 7.53 -42.56
C PRO A 676 17.15 6.40 -43.06
N HIS A 677 17.77 5.68 -42.14
CA HIS A 677 18.69 4.59 -42.41
C HIS A 677 18.05 3.19 -42.27
N ASN A 678 16.72 3.09 -42.23
CA ASN A 678 16.05 1.80 -42.13
C ASN A 678 16.19 1.00 -43.44
N GLN A 679 17.09 0.02 -43.46
CA GLN A 679 17.41 -0.78 -44.65
C GLN A 679 16.19 -1.53 -45.21
N ASN A 680 15.34 -2.06 -44.33
CA ASN A 680 14.14 -2.81 -44.75
C ASN A 680 13.16 -1.89 -45.49
N ALA A 681 13.01 -0.64 -45.03
CA ALA A 681 12.18 0.37 -45.68
C ALA A 681 12.75 0.78 -47.05
N GLN A 682 14.07 1.01 -47.13
CA GLN A 682 14.74 1.34 -48.41
C GLN A 682 14.58 0.23 -49.44
N ASN A 683 14.79 -1.04 -49.04
CA ASN A 683 14.63 -2.20 -49.91
C ASN A 683 13.18 -2.32 -50.42
N LEU A 684 12.20 -2.20 -49.52
CA LEU A 684 10.79 -2.28 -49.90
C LEU A 684 10.37 -1.12 -50.83
N LEU A 685 10.92 0.09 -50.64
CA LEU A 685 10.67 1.21 -51.54
C LEU A 685 11.22 0.96 -52.95
N ALA A 686 12.43 0.40 -53.05
CA ALA A 686 13.03 0.02 -54.32
C ALA A 686 12.20 -1.06 -55.04
N GLU A 687 11.76 -2.08 -54.32
CA GLU A 687 10.86 -3.13 -54.84
C GLU A 687 9.53 -2.56 -55.35
N LEU A 688 8.96 -1.58 -54.62
CA LEU A 688 7.73 -0.90 -55.02
C LEU A 688 7.93 0.04 -56.21
N ALA A 689 9.15 0.53 -56.47
CA ALA A 689 9.46 1.38 -57.62
C ALA A 689 9.68 0.57 -58.92
N ALA A 690 10.09 -0.70 -58.81
CA ALA A 690 10.32 -1.61 -59.92
C ALA A 690 9.05 -2.29 -60.47
N ARG A 691 7.89 -2.06 -59.83
CA ARG A 691 6.56 -2.58 -60.19
C ARG A 691 5.57 -1.43 -60.37
#